data_AF-A0A0D7VVZ1-F1
#
_entry.id   AF-A0A0D7VVZ1-F1
#
_cell.length_a   1.000
_cell.length_b   1.000
_cell.length_c   1.000
_cell.angle_alpha   90.00
_cell.angle_beta   90.00
_cell.angle_gamma   90.00
#
_symmetry.space_group_name_H-M   'P 1'
#
loop_
_entity.id
_entity.type
_entity.pdbx_description
1 polymer ?
#
loop_
_entity_poly.entity_id
_entity_poly.type
_entity_poly.pdbx_seq_one_letter_code
_entity_poly.pdbx_strand_id
1 'polypeptide(L)'
;MIVEFLGQGLHLEEDETCGNHVCSAIKDESFTQITIFVAFLRKPGLDYLAPFIKQARKENRNVTFYVGIDERVTSKEALELLLELDTETYIYYSDSYIYHPKIYLFEGDRNRIITGSSNLTKSGLFYNVESSILLDFTNSDTSGLKIINQLKEFYSSFFDFSDPNLELLTSDYLNKLVLEDKVSSEEFSKGSDYNSNIHDNSKKRGRNPKITDLGHLEIKEKKPIKKYQSILKITEDYLAKWDYMFKKMELFYKENEHCTVPREYKDRTLYGWYSKQKQLFKAGILPKEHLEKLKTINFYFGDAHVLYWDKKWLDSYSQLLKVYKETGESNVKRYKDNTHPLFYISNWVALERGKYKIGKLKDWQIEKLEKIGFKWEMDGVRSLNNEDDWLDKLALLEQYKIEYGDCNVSQTFKNPKYPKLGKWLNDQRTYYKKKRDFLNEERIGLLEDMGVIWDMDVYNFDQRIKEIQEYKKEFGDFNIPSNYKPNPNLGNYVYRIKTKGIKENWKKEKLHQIGFFEIGTKSKKEKGGHITQNWYNNLNKLKKINNPDIKKDNLEYPKLAKWLHNQKRTFRYGRLKDEQINELKKLNIKLPARSKKRKKWDEYIEIIELFREEYGTKEITPEFDKEIYIWVNQQKANYRAKALKTEKVEKLKELGIIESE
;
A
#
# COMPACT_ATOMS: atom_id res chain seq x y z
N MET A 1 7.32 7.68 -0.95
CA MET A 1 7.92 7.48 0.39
C MET A 1 8.18 6.00 0.63
N ILE A 2 9.37 5.67 1.13
CA ILE A 2 9.75 4.37 1.68
C ILE A 2 9.43 4.38 3.17
N VAL A 3 8.78 3.33 3.66
CA VAL A 3 8.41 3.15 5.08
C VAL A 3 8.90 1.79 5.53
N GLU A 4 9.79 1.77 6.52
CA GLU A 4 10.43 0.54 7.01
C GLU A 4 10.31 0.43 8.53
N PHE A 5 10.09 -0.80 9.02
CA PHE A 5 10.18 -1.12 10.45
C PHE A 5 11.59 -1.60 10.76
N LEU A 6 12.29 -0.86 11.61
CA LEU A 6 13.63 -1.16 12.07
C LEU A 6 13.56 -1.87 13.42
N GLY A 7 13.61 -3.21 13.39
CA GLY A 7 13.75 -4.04 14.58
C GLY A 7 15.19 -4.50 14.76
N GLN A 8 15.73 -4.37 15.98
CA GLN A 8 17.07 -4.82 16.34
C GLN A 8 17.06 -5.66 17.63
N GLY A 9 18.12 -6.43 17.88
CA GLY A 9 18.37 -7.14 19.14
C GLY A 9 17.66 -8.48 19.35
N LEU A 10 16.69 -8.88 18.50
CA LEU A 10 15.95 -10.15 18.65
C LEU A 10 16.41 -11.28 17.71
N HIS A 11 17.10 -10.95 16.62
CA HIS A 11 17.45 -11.86 15.53
C HIS A 11 18.94 -11.75 15.17
N LEU A 12 19.49 -12.77 14.50
CA LEU A 12 20.91 -12.83 14.10
C LEU A 12 21.31 -11.83 13.01
N GLU A 13 20.33 -11.12 12.41
CA GLU A 13 20.55 -10.12 11.38
C GLU A 13 20.82 -8.76 12.03
N GLU A 14 22.09 -8.49 12.33
CA GLU A 14 22.56 -7.34 13.12
C GLU A 14 23.04 -6.16 12.25
N ASP A 15 22.98 -6.28 10.92
CA ASP A 15 23.64 -5.34 10.00
C ASP A 15 22.82 -4.05 9.72
N GLU A 16 21.52 -4.02 10.07
CA GLU A 16 20.61 -2.89 9.83
C GLU A 16 20.03 -2.33 11.14
N THR A 17 20.90 -1.88 12.06
CA THR A 17 20.45 -1.23 13.31
C THR A 17 20.02 0.24 13.07
N CYS A 18 19.35 0.84 14.06
CA CYS A 18 19.05 2.27 14.03
C CYS A 18 20.34 3.09 13.86
N GLY A 19 21.40 2.73 14.59
CA GLY A 19 22.72 3.36 14.46
C GLY A 19 23.33 3.27 13.06
N ASN A 20 23.23 2.11 12.38
CA ASN A 20 23.72 1.98 11.01
C ASN A 20 22.93 2.89 10.04
N HIS A 21 21.61 3.00 10.21
CA HIS A 21 20.76 3.88 9.40
C HIS A 21 21.06 5.36 9.64
N VAL A 22 21.30 5.75 10.90
CA VAL A 22 21.71 7.12 11.27
C VAL A 22 23.08 7.44 10.67
N CYS A 23 24.08 6.57 10.81
CA CYS A 23 25.40 6.77 10.21
C CYS A 23 25.32 6.88 8.68
N SER A 24 24.49 6.04 8.04
CA SER A 24 24.25 6.07 6.58
C SER A 24 23.63 7.40 6.16
N ALA A 25 22.67 7.91 6.92
CA ALA A 25 22.04 9.19 6.64
C ALA A 25 23.00 10.38 6.83
N ILE A 26 23.84 10.38 7.87
CA ILE A 26 24.85 11.46 8.04
C ILE A 26 25.87 11.44 6.88
N LYS A 27 26.25 10.25 6.41
CA LYS A 27 27.18 10.08 5.29
C LYS A 27 26.61 10.51 3.94
N ASP A 28 25.30 10.41 3.75
CA ASP A 28 24.64 10.76 2.49
C ASP A 28 24.61 12.29 2.30
N GLU A 29 25.39 12.76 1.33
CA GLU A 29 25.59 14.18 1.00
C GLU A 29 24.29 14.88 0.53
N SER A 30 23.26 14.12 0.14
CA SER A 30 21.96 14.69 -0.23
C SER A 30 21.20 15.30 0.93
N PHE A 31 21.58 15.03 2.18
CA PHE A 31 21.03 15.66 3.38
C PHE A 31 21.91 16.82 3.83
N THR A 32 21.42 18.04 3.66
CA THR A 32 22.13 19.29 4.01
C THR A 32 21.84 19.76 5.43
N GLN A 33 20.70 19.37 6.00
CA GLN A 33 20.29 19.68 7.36
C GLN A 33 20.09 18.39 8.14
N ILE A 34 20.80 18.26 9.26
CA ILE A 34 20.76 17.11 10.16
C ILE A 34 20.33 17.63 11.52
N THR A 35 19.18 17.16 12.01
CA THR A 35 18.62 17.57 13.30
C THR A 35 18.32 16.35 14.15
N ILE A 36 18.90 16.29 15.35
CA ILE A 36 18.80 15.13 16.25
C ILE A 36 18.13 15.55 17.55
N PHE A 37 16.98 14.97 17.85
CA PHE A 37 16.25 15.14 19.12
C PHE A 37 16.41 13.87 19.95
N VAL A 38 17.13 13.93 21.05
CA VAL A 38 17.43 12.75 21.87
C VAL A 38 17.29 13.05 23.34
N ALA A 39 16.58 12.16 24.04
CA ALA A 39 16.43 12.25 25.49
C ALA A 39 17.76 12.03 26.20
N PHE A 40 18.50 11.00 25.79
CA PHE A 40 19.72 10.57 26.46
C PHE A 40 20.86 10.42 25.47
N LEU A 41 22.02 10.98 25.83
CA LEU A 41 23.24 11.01 25.03
C LEU A 41 24.45 10.51 25.83
N ARG A 42 25.15 9.49 25.31
CA ARG A 42 26.40 8.96 25.92
C ARG A 42 27.54 8.95 24.93
N LYS A 43 28.76 9.19 25.40
CA LYS A 43 29.94 9.32 24.54
C LYS A 43 30.21 8.06 23.72
N PRO A 44 30.12 6.83 24.27
CA PRO A 44 30.34 5.62 23.46
C PRO A 44 29.37 5.42 22.30
N GLY A 45 28.17 6.02 22.36
CA GLY A 45 27.24 6.04 21.23
C GLY A 45 27.64 7.08 20.20
N LEU A 46 27.95 8.29 20.67
CA LEU A 46 28.36 9.42 19.84
C LEU A 46 29.70 9.16 19.11
N ASP A 47 30.63 8.42 19.73
CA ASP A 47 31.92 8.05 19.12
C ASP A 47 31.76 7.35 17.76
N TYR A 48 30.67 6.59 17.55
CA TYR A 48 30.39 5.94 16.26
C TYR A 48 29.88 6.92 15.20
N LEU A 49 29.16 7.97 15.60
CA LEU A 49 28.64 9.00 14.70
C LEU A 49 29.69 10.08 14.42
N ALA A 50 30.61 10.33 15.34
CA ALA A 50 31.58 11.42 15.29
C ALA A 50 32.38 11.51 13.97
N PRO A 51 32.89 10.41 13.35
CA PRO A 51 33.58 10.51 12.07
C PRO A 51 32.68 11.04 10.94
N PHE A 52 31.40 10.64 10.92
CA PHE A 52 30.43 11.08 9.93
C PHE A 52 30.00 12.54 10.17
N ILE A 53 29.83 12.94 11.43
CA ILE A 53 29.52 14.33 11.81
C ILE A 53 30.68 15.25 11.41
N LYS A 54 31.93 14.86 11.72
CA LYS A 54 33.13 15.62 11.31
C LYS A 54 33.18 15.82 9.79
N GLN A 55 32.83 14.80 9.03
CA GLN A 55 32.78 14.89 7.57
C GLN A 55 31.66 15.84 7.10
N ALA A 56 30.45 15.73 7.66
CA ALA A 56 29.34 16.62 7.33
C ALA A 56 29.65 18.09 7.61
N ARG A 57 30.33 18.39 8.73
CA ARG A 57 30.78 19.75 9.07
C ARG A 57 31.83 20.28 8.10
N LYS A 58 32.79 19.45 7.66
CA LYS A 58 33.77 19.83 6.61
C LYS A 58 33.10 20.15 5.27
N GLU A 59 31.96 19.54 5.00
CA GLU A 59 31.13 19.80 3.81
C GLU A 59 30.18 21.00 4.00
N ASN A 60 30.32 21.77 5.10
CA ASN A 60 29.46 22.90 5.47
C ASN A 60 27.97 22.53 5.60
N ARG A 61 27.68 21.30 6.03
CA ARG A 61 26.31 20.86 6.32
C ARG A 61 25.92 21.24 7.75
N ASN A 62 24.63 21.54 7.94
CA ASN A 62 24.10 21.93 9.24
C ASN A 62 23.83 20.69 10.08
N VAL A 63 24.38 20.68 11.30
CA VAL A 63 24.20 19.58 12.27
C VAL A 63 23.78 20.19 13.60
N THR A 64 22.53 19.96 13.97
CA THR A 64 21.90 20.53 15.16
C THR A 64 21.44 19.42 16.10
N PHE A 65 21.72 19.57 17.40
CA PHE A 65 21.29 18.64 18.45
C PHE A 65 20.35 19.33 19.43
N TYR A 66 19.29 18.63 19.82
CA TYR A 66 18.43 18.95 20.95
C TYR A 66 18.50 17.79 21.95
N VAL A 67 19.15 18.03 23.08
CA VAL A 67 19.58 16.99 24.01
C VAL A 67 18.92 17.17 25.36
N GLY A 68 18.22 16.14 25.83
CA GLY A 68 17.74 16.06 27.21
C GLY A 68 18.87 15.75 28.18
N ILE A 69 18.77 16.29 29.40
CA ILE A 69 19.64 15.92 30.51
C ILE A 69 18.87 15.34 31.70
N ASP A 70 17.59 15.04 31.49
CA ASP A 70 16.73 14.45 32.49
C ASP A 70 17.34 13.19 33.08
N GLU A 71 17.10 13.04 34.37
CA GLU A 71 17.60 11.94 35.17
C GLU A 71 19.13 11.77 35.14
N ARG A 72 19.92 12.78 34.73
CA ARG A 72 21.39 12.71 34.72
C ARG A 72 21.95 11.59 33.82
N VAL A 73 21.17 11.08 32.85
CA VAL A 73 21.67 10.04 31.94
C VAL A 73 22.72 10.59 30.99
N THR A 74 22.49 11.79 30.47
CA THR A 74 23.40 12.41 29.52
C THR A 74 24.75 12.71 30.17
N SER A 75 25.83 12.28 29.51
CA SER A 75 27.19 12.38 30.05
C SER A 75 27.87 13.68 29.66
N LYS A 76 28.62 14.28 30.58
CA LYS A 76 29.50 15.43 30.35
C LYS A 76 30.42 15.19 29.13
N GLU A 77 31.07 14.04 29.06
CA GLU A 77 32.06 13.73 28.02
C GLU A 77 31.44 13.62 26.62
N ALA A 78 30.13 13.37 26.52
CA ALA A 78 29.42 13.43 25.24
C ALA A 78 29.12 14.87 24.82
N LEU A 79 28.77 15.74 25.78
CA LEU A 79 28.56 17.16 25.52
C LEU A 79 29.89 17.86 25.17
N GLU A 80 30.99 17.49 25.84
CA GLU A 80 32.35 17.92 25.46
C GLU A 80 32.67 17.52 24.02
N LEU A 81 32.37 16.28 23.64
CA LEU A 81 32.57 15.83 22.26
C LEU A 81 31.71 16.60 21.25
N LEU A 82 30.47 17.00 21.57
CA LEU A 82 29.66 17.86 20.68
C LEU A 82 30.26 19.27 20.53
N LEU A 83 30.84 19.84 21.59
CA LEU A 83 31.58 21.10 21.51
C LEU A 83 32.83 20.95 20.63
N GLU A 84 33.59 19.87 20.78
CA GLU A 84 34.76 19.57 19.94
C GLU A 84 34.40 19.35 18.46
N LEU A 85 33.19 18.86 18.19
CA LEU A 85 32.68 18.64 16.84
C LEU A 85 32.14 19.92 16.17
N ASP A 86 32.10 21.05 16.89
CA ASP A 86 31.55 22.33 16.43
C ASP A 86 30.12 22.17 15.88
N THR A 87 29.24 21.52 16.66
CA THR A 87 27.82 21.32 16.31
C THR A 87 26.92 22.21 17.16
N GLU A 88 25.92 22.84 16.53
CA GLU A 88 24.90 23.61 17.25
C GLU A 88 24.12 22.67 18.17
N THR A 89 24.30 22.83 19.48
CA THR A 89 23.72 21.91 20.45
C THR A 89 22.91 22.70 21.47
N TYR A 90 21.66 22.34 21.64
CA TYR A 90 20.76 22.92 22.62
C TYR A 90 20.39 21.88 23.66
N ILE A 91 20.51 22.27 24.92
CA ILE A 91 20.18 21.46 26.07
C ILE A 91 18.76 21.79 26.49
N TYR A 92 17.94 20.76 26.64
CA TYR A 92 16.59 20.88 27.17
C TYR A 92 16.53 20.29 28.57
N TYR A 93 15.97 21.04 29.51
CA TYR A 93 15.73 20.58 30.87
C TYR A 93 14.50 21.24 31.48
N SER A 94 13.60 20.44 32.06
CA SER A 94 12.45 20.95 32.79
C SER A 94 12.31 20.23 34.14
N ASP A 95 12.04 20.96 35.21
CA ASP A 95 11.73 20.37 36.51
C ASP A 95 10.34 19.70 36.56
N SER A 96 9.50 19.94 35.55
CA SER A 96 8.10 19.49 35.55
C SER A 96 7.86 18.19 34.78
N TYR A 97 8.67 17.88 33.77
CA TYR A 97 8.47 16.72 32.90
C TYR A 97 9.74 16.33 32.15
N ILE A 98 9.83 15.04 31.83
CA ILE A 98 10.98 14.45 31.15
C ILE A 98 10.91 14.72 29.65
N TYR A 99 11.98 15.26 29.08
CA TYR A 99 12.19 15.35 27.64
C TYR A 99 12.63 14.00 27.09
N HIS A 100 11.68 13.27 26.48
CA HIS A 100 11.92 11.88 26.08
C HIS A 100 11.87 11.54 24.55
N PRO A 101 12.09 12.46 23.59
CA PRO A 101 12.10 12.08 22.16
C PRO A 101 13.35 11.27 21.78
N LYS A 102 13.24 10.53 20.67
CA LYS A 102 14.36 9.90 19.94
C LYS A 102 14.07 10.01 18.45
N ILE A 103 14.43 11.15 17.87
CA ILE A 103 14.13 11.48 16.48
C ILE A 103 15.43 11.90 15.79
N TYR A 104 15.74 11.25 14.67
CA TYR A 104 16.84 11.59 13.80
C TYR A 104 16.24 12.07 12.48
N LEU A 105 16.31 13.38 12.23
CA LEU A 105 15.75 14.06 11.07
C LEU A 105 16.88 14.49 10.15
N PHE A 106 16.74 14.16 8.87
CA PHE A 106 17.68 14.49 7.81
C PHE A 106 16.88 15.13 6.67
N GLU A 107 17.23 16.34 6.26
CA GLU A 107 16.53 17.11 5.23
C GLU A 107 17.52 17.61 4.17
N GLY A 108 17.06 17.71 2.93
CA GLY A 108 17.87 18.11 1.77
C GLY A 108 17.13 17.82 0.46
N ASP A 109 17.83 17.29 -0.56
CA ASP A 109 17.20 16.88 -1.84
C ASP A 109 16.15 15.77 -1.63
N ARG A 110 16.40 14.94 -0.63
CA ARG A 110 15.50 13.97 -0.03
C ARG A 110 15.46 14.19 1.48
N ASN A 111 14.47 13.61 2.13
CA ASN A 111 14.29 13.67 3.57
C ASN A 111 14.21 12.27 4.15
N ARG A 112 14.72 12.14 5.37
CA ARG A 112 14.63 10.92 6.15
C ARG A 112 14.31 11.26 7.60
N ILE A 113 13.37 10.53 8.19
CA ILE A 113 13.13 10.59 9.62
C ILE A 113 13.15 9.17 10.18
N ILE A 114 13.94 8.99 11.23
CA ILE A 114 14.03 7.76 12.01
C ILE A 114 13.54 8.11 13.41
N THR A 115 12.49 7.44 13.88
CA THR A 115 11.93 7.68 15.21
C THR A 115 11.46 6.40 15.86
N GLY A 116 11.66 6.28 17.16
CA GLY A 116 11.39 5.05 17.91
C GLY A 116 11.94 5.08 19.32
N SER A 117 12.49 3.94 19.76
CA SER A 117 12.99 3.75 21.12
C SER A 117 14.51 3.97 21.29
N SER A 118 15.27 4.05 20.18
CA SER A 118 16.73 4.14 20.19
C SER A 118 17.28 5.52 20.59
N ASN A 119 17.70 5.67 21.86
CA ASN A 119 18.50 6.82 22.31
C ASN A 119 19.93 6.79 21.71
N LEU A 120 20.65 7.92 21.80
CA LEU A 120 22.03 8.05 21.32
C LEU A 120 23.03 7.49 22.33
N THR A 121 22.91 6.19 22.57
CA THR A 121 23.81 5.39 23.41
C THR A 121 24.30 4.20 22.60
N LYS A 122 25.46 3.64 22.95
CA LYS A 122 26.01 2.47 22.25
C LYS A 122 25.03 1.29 22.23
N SER A 123 24.34 1.05 23.34
CA SER A 123 23.34 -0.02 23.45
C SER A 123 22.05 0.29 22.68
N GLY A 124 21.51 1.50 22.82
CA GLY A 124 20.29 1.91 22.11
C GLY A 124 20.44 1.94 20.59
N LEU A 125 21.62 2.31 20.09
CA LEU A 125 21.86 2.37 18.65
C LEU A 125 22.18 1.02 17.99
N PHE A 126 22.76 0.06 18.74
CA PHE A 126 23.36 -1.13 18.11
C PHE A 126 23.02 -2.48 18.74
N TYR A 127 22.53 -2.55 19.98
CA TYR A 127 22.49 -3.82 20.72
C TYR A 127 21.17 -4.16 21.37
N ASN A 128 20.51 -3.18 21.98
CA ASN A 128 19.26 -3.42 22.70
C ASN A 128 18.17 -3.88 21.75
N VAL A 129 17.16 -4.55 22.32
CA VAL A 129 15.89 -4.77 21.64
C VAL A 129 15.21 -3.42 21.48
N GLU A 130 15.27 -2.86 20.28
CA GLU A 130 14.69 -1.55 19.95
C GLU A 130 13.80 -1.68 18.73
N SER A 131 12.87 -0.73 18.63
CA SER A 131 11.96 -0.61 17.50
C SER A 131 11.90 0.84 17.04
N SER A 132 12.18 1.06 15.76
CA SER A 132 12.03 2.38 15.12
C SER A 132 11.28 2.26 13.80
N ILE A 133 10.70 3.37 13.36
CA ILE A 133 10.16 3.54 12.01
C ILE A 133 11.13 4.43 11.25
N LEU A 134 11.48 4.00 10.04
CA LEU A 134 12.20 4.82 9.07
C LEU A 134 11.24 5.27 7.99
N LEU A 135 11.19 6.57 7.78
CA LEU A 135 10.50 7.22 6.67
C LEU A 135 11.54 7.87 5.79
N ASP A 136 11.52 7.59 4.49
CA ASP A 136 12.44 8.18 3.52
C ASP A 136 11.70 8.62 2.26
N PHE A 137 11.83 9.87 1.87
CA PHE A 137 10.99 10.46 0.82
C PHE A 137 11.60 11.73 0.22
N THR A 138 11.22 12.05 -1.01
CA THR A 138 11.66 13.28 -1.69
C THR A 138 10.79 14.48 -1.32
N ASN A 139 11.23 15.68 -1.67
CA ASN A 139 10.45 16.91 -1.52
C ASN A 139 9.16 16.94 -2.36
N SER A 140 8.93 15.96 -3.23
CA SER A 140 7.66 15.79 -3.96
C SER A 140 6.62 15.00 -3.17
N ASP A 141 7.00 14.35 -2.08
CA ASP A 141 6.09 13.52 -1.29
C ASP A 141 5.31 14.33 -0.26
N THR A 142 4.04 14.61 -0.58
CA THR A 142 3.14 15.40 0.28
C THR A 142 2.86 14.74 1.64
N SER A 143 2.93 13.41 1.75
CA SER A 143 2.67 12.71 3.01
C SER A 143 3.87 12.81 3.94
N GLY A 144 5.07 12.61 3.40
CA GLY A 144 6.31 12.80 4.16
C GLY A 144 6.49 14.25 4.62
N LEU A 145 6.27 15.22 3.72
CA LEU A 145 6.33 16.65 4.08
C LEU A 145 5.30 17.04 5.14
N LYS A 146 4.10 16.44 5.11
CA LYS A 146 3.11 16.66 6.16
C LYS A 146 3.65 16.24 7.53
N ILE A 147 4.35 15.11 7.61
CA ILE A 147 4.93 14.62 8.88
C ILE A 147 6.03 15.57 9.37
N ILE A 148 6.92 16.03 8.47
CA ILE A 148 7.94 17.04 8.82
C ILE A 148 7.29 18.32 9.34
N ASN A 149 6.27 18.83 8.65
CA ASN A 149 5.59 20.05 9.07
C ASN A 149 4.94 19.90 10.44
N GLN A 150 4.29 18.76 10.72
CA GLN A 150 3.70 18.48 12.03
C GLN A 150 4.75 18.37 13.13
N LEU A 151 5.90 17.73 12.85
CA LEU A 151 7.04 17.68 13.76
C LEU A 151 7.57 19.10 14.03
N LYS A 152 7.75 19.90 12.98
CA LYS A 152 8.27 21.26 13.09
C LYS A 152 7.33 22.20 13.82
N GLU A 153 6.03 22.06 13.60
CA GLU A 153 4.99 22.78 14.32
C GLU A 153 4.98 22.42 15.82
N PHE A 154 5.12 21.13 16.13
CA PHE A 154 5.20 20.66 17.53
C PHE A 154 6.42 21.21 18.27
N TYR A 155 7.59 21.26 17.61
CA TYR A 155 8.82 21.82 18.16
C TYR A 155 9.04 23.29 17.78
N SER A 156 7.98 24.03 17.44
CA SER A 156 8.11 25.42 16.97
C SER A 156 8.86 26.32 17.97
N SER A 157 8.60 26.16 19.27
CA SER A 157 9.30 26.89 20.34
C SER A 157 10.81 26.63 20.40
N PHE A 158 11.27 25.50 19.85
CA PHE A 158 12.70 25.16 19.79
C PHE A 158 13.40 25.84 18.61
N PHE A 159 12.66 26.09 17.51
CA PHE A 159 13.21 26.71 16.31
C PHE A 159 13.16 28.24 16.34
N ASP A 160 12.19 28.82 17.06
CA ASP A 160 12.11 30.26 17.29
C ASP A 160 12.81 30.70 18.60
N PHE A 161 13.37 29.73 19.34
CA PHE A 161 14.08 29.92 20.61
C PHE A 161 13.23 30.57 21.71
N SER A 162 11.90 30.42 21.66
CA SER A 162 10.98 30.93 22.68
C SER A 162 10.78 29.98 23.86
N ASP A 163 11.24 28.73 23.77
CA ASP A 163 11.11 27.76 24.86
C ASP A 163 12.02 28.13 26.05
N PRO A 164 11.45 28.37 27.25
CA PRO A 164 12.24 28.80 28.41
C PRO A 164 13.13 27.70 28.99
N ASN A 165 12.92 26.43 28.60
CA ASN A 165 13.66 25.27 29.10
C ASN A 165 14.83 24.89 28.17
N LEU A 166 15.13 25.72 27.16
CA LEU A 166 16.09 25.44 26.12
C LEU A 166 17.27 26.42 26.18
N GLU A 167 18.49 25.90 26.32
CA GLU A 167 19.72 26.69 26.43
C GLU A 167 20.78 26.20 25.43
N LEU A 168 21.52 27.12 24.81
CA LEU A 168 22.64 26.76 23.93
C LEU A 168 23.81 26.16 24.75
N LEU A 169 24.35 25.04 24.30
CA LEU A 169 25.53 24.43 24.91
C LEU A 169 26.77 25.29 24.65
N THR A 170 27.38 25.78 25.72
CA THR A 170 28.68 26.46 25.74
C THR A 170 29.58 25.80 26.78
N SER A 171 30.89 26.05 26.74
CA SER A 171 31.80 25.57 27.79
C SER A 171 31.38 26.07 29.19
N ASP A 172 30.93 27.33 29.30
CA ASP A 172 30.47 27.91 30.56
C ASP A 172 29.19 27.26 31.05
N TYR A 173 28.22 27.05 30.15
CA TYR A 173 26.97 26.39 30.51
C TYR A 173 27.20 24.91 30.88
N LEU A 174 28.07 24.20 30.18
CA LEU A 174 28.44 22.84 30.55
C LEU A 174 29.09 22.78 31.94
N ASN A 175 29.99 23.71 32.26
CA ASN A 175 30.57 23.81 33.60
C ASN A 175 29.49 24.05 34.67
N LYS A 176 28.50 24.90 34.38
CA LYS A 176 27.34 25.11 35.26
C LYS A 176 26.56 23.80 35.47
N LEU A 177 26.23 23.07 34.40
CA LEU A 177 25.52 21.78 34.49
C LEU A 177 26.28 20.73 35.33
N VAL A 178 27.61 20.71 35.25
CA VAL A 178 28.45 19.81 36.05
C VAL A 178 28.46 20.23 37.51
N LEU A 179 28.58 21.53 37.80
CA LEU A 179 28.54 22.06 39.18
C LEU A 179 27.18 21.83 39.85
N GLU A 180 26.09 21.90 39.08
CA GLU A 180 24.72 21.63 39.53
C GLU A 180 24.35 20.14 39.54
N ASP A 181 25.29 19.24 39.24
CA ASP A 181 25.09 17.79 39.16
C ASP A 181 23.92 17.39 38.21
N LYS A 182 23.73 18.13 37.11
CA LYS A 182 22.66 17.88 36.13
C LYS A 182 23.05 16.87 35.05
N VAL A 183 24.34 16.61 34.87
CA VAL A 183 24.88 15.64 33.91
C VAL A 183 25.81 14.66 34.63
N SER A 184 25.86 13.41 34.18
CA SER A 184 26.75 12.40 34.78
C SER A 184 28.13 12.36 34.10
N SER A 185 29.08 11.63 34.68
CA SER A 185 30.32 11.24 34.00
C SER A 185 30.23 9.83 33.44
N GLU A 186 31.11 9.52 32.48
CA GLU A 186 31.25 8.15 31.96
C GLU A 186 31.82 7.20 33.01
N GLU A 187 32.66 7.69 33.93
CA GLU A 187 33.20 6.90 35.05
C GLU A 187 32.17 6.61 36.15
N PHE A 188 31.25 7.55 36.42
CA PHE A 188 30.20 7.40 37.45
C PHE A 188 29.27 6.21 37.18
N SER A 189 29.17 5.77 35.93
CA SER A 189 28.36 4.63 35.51
C SER A 189 28.83 3.27 36.05
N LYS A 190 30.02 3.19 36.66
CA LYS A 190 30.48 1.99 37.37
C LYS A 190 30.00 1.90 38.82
N GLY A 191 29.60 3.01 39.45
CA GLY A 191 29.38 3.08 40.90
C GLY A 191 28.14 3.84 41.39
N SER A 192 27.39 4.52 40.52
CA SER A 192 26.17 5.22 40.94
C SER A 192 24.91 4.37 40.79
N ASP A 193 23.97 4.57 41.71
CA ASP A 193 22.59 4.04 41.74
C ASP A 193 21.72 4.47 40.54
N TYR A 194 22.36 4.92 39.45
CA TYR A 194 21.78 5.01 38.12
C TYR A 194 21.76 3.65 37.40
N ASN A 195 22.37 2.62 38.01
CA ASN A 195 21.71 1.31 38.06
C ASN A 195 20.51 1.41 39.02
N SER A 196 19.49 2.21 38.70
CA SER A 196 18.17 1.90 39.25
C SER A 196 17.91 0.46 38.83
N ASN A 197 17.65 -0.41 39.81
CA ASN A 197 17.39 -1.86 39.76
C ASN A 197 16.63 -2.41 38.52
N ILE A 198 17.12 -2.24 37.30
CA ILE A 198 16.46 -2.58 36.03
C ILE A 198 17.39 -3.41 35.14
N HIS A 199 18.71 -3.32 35.32
CA HIS A 199 19.58 -4.42 34.94
C HIS A 199 19.58 -5.44 36.07
N ASP A 200 18.55 -6.28 36.05
CA ASP A 200 18.56 -7.55 36.76
C ASP A 200 19.94 -8.22 36.58
N ASN A 201 20.71 -8.25 37.67
CA ASN A 201 22.02 -8.89 37.71
C ASN A 201 21.93 -10.41 37.45
N SER A 202 20.72 -10.99 37.34
CA SER A 202 20.50 -12.35 36.85
C SER A 202 20.79 -12.50 35.35
N LYS A 203 20.74 -11.41 34.57
CA LYS A 203 20.94 -11.50 33.11
C LYS A 203 22.43 -11.63 32.81
N LYS A 204 22.84 -12.84 32.39
CA LYS A 204 24.17 -13.07 31.81
C LYS A 204 24.40 -12.05 30.69
N ARG A 205 25.37 -11.15 30.87
CA ARG A 205 25.80 -10.20 29.84
C ARG A 205 26.31 -11.01 28.64
N GLY A 206 25.49 -11.08 27.60
CA GLY A 206 25.89 -11.67 26.32
C GLY A 206 27.08 -10.91 25.73
N ARG A 207 27.87 -11.58 24.90
CA ARG A 207 28.89 -10.88 24.11
C ARG A 207 28.16 -9.95 23.14
N ASN A 208 28.41 -8.65 23.24
CA ASN A 208 27.89 -7.70 22.26
C ASN A 208 28.38 -8.11 20.86
N PRO A 209 27.50 -8.12 19.86
CA PRO A 209 27.91 -8.42 18.50
C PRO A 209 28.93 -7.42 17.95
N LYS A 210 29.67 -7.86 16.93
CA LYS A 210 30.67 -7.01 16.27
C LYS A 210 29.95 -6.05 15.33
N ILE A 211 30.19 -4.75 15.51
CA ILE A 211 29.76 -3.72 14.55
C ILE A 211 30.76 -3.77 13.38
N THR A 212 30.29 -4.10 12.18
CA THR A 212 31.15 -4.44 11.02
C THR A 212 31.21 -3.35 9.97
N ASP A 213 30.07 -2.88 9.44
CA ASP A 213 30.02 -1.91 8.33
C ASP A 213 29.06 -0.73 8.59
N LEU A 214 29.59 0.38 9.09
CA LEU A 214 28.81 1.58 9.44
C LEU A 214 28.63 2.51 8.25
N GLY A 215 27.40 2.95 8.04
CA GLY A 215 27.09 3.97 7.03
C GLY A 215 27.07 3.47 5.59
N HIS A 216 27.20 2.16 5.36
CA HIS A 216 27.06 1.53 4.05
C HIS A 216 25.72 0.80 3.92
N LEU A 217 24.63 1.51 4.19
CA LEU A 217 23.27 0.99 4.03
C LEU A 217 22.56 1.68 2.86
N GLU A 218 22.29 0.90 1.82
CA GLU A 218 21.49 1.34 0.68
C GLU A 218 20.00 1.16 0.99
N ILE A 219 19.22 2.24 0.83
CA ILE A 219 17.77 2.21 0.96
C ILE A 219 17.16 2.21 -0.44
N LYS A 220 16.48 1.10 -0.78
CA LYS A 220 15.82 0.88 -2.08
C LYS A 220 14.32 0.77 -1.89
N GLU A 221 13.55 1.27 -2.85
CA GLU A 221 12.07 1.14 -2.88
C GLU A 221 11.61 -0.32 -2.97
N LYS A 222 12.41 -1.19 -3.59
CA LYS A 222 12.08 -2.61 -3.79
C LYS A 222 12.94 -3.52 -2.91
N LYS A 223 12.86 -3.35 -1.59
CA LYS A 223 13.40 -4.36 -0.66
C LYS A 223 12.36 -5.49 -0.46
N PRO A 224 12.76 -6.78 -0.53
CA PRO A 224 11.87 -7.87 -0.15
C PRO A 224 11.52 -7.76 1.33
N ILE A 225 10.35 -8.27 1.73
CA ILE A 225 9.94 -8.32 3.14
C ILE A 225 11.06 -8.97 3.96
N LYS A 226 11.60 -8.24 4.93
CA LYS A 226 12.65 -8.73 5.84
C LYS A 226 12.16 -9.99 6.55
N LYS A 227 12.84 -11.12 6.30
CA LYS A 227 12.52 -12.41 6.90
C LYS A 227 13.42 -12.64 8.09
N TYR A 228 13.02 -12.12 9.25
CA TYR A 228 13.72 -12.35 10.49
C TYR A 228 13.89 -13.84 10.78
N GLN A 229 15.14 -14.32 10.74
CA GLN A 229 15.44 -15.69 11.11
C GLN A 229 15.35 -15.84 12.62
N SER A 230 14.35 -16.61 13.08
CA SER A 230 14.25 -16.93 14.49
C SER A 230 15.38 -17.87 14.89
N ILE A 231 16.11 -17.56 15.95
CA ILE A 231 17.07 -18.50 16.51
C ILE A 231 16.29 -19.71 17.05
N LEU A 232 16.54 -20.89 16.49
CA LEU A 232 15.98 -22.14 16.99
C LEU A 232 16.77 -22.56 18.24
N LYS A 233 16.38 -22.01 19.39
CA LYS A 233 16.90 -22.36 20.72
C LYS A 233 15.76 -22.84 21.60
N ILE A 234 16.04 -23.88 22.37
CA ILE A 234 15.22 -24.34 23.48
C ILE A 234 15.86 -23.77 24.74
N THR A 235 15.19 -22.84 25.39
CA THR A 235 15.63 -22.23 26.65
C THR A 235 14.86 -22.83 27.83
N GLU A 236 15.39 -22.71 29.04
CA GLU A 236 14.67 -23.12 30.26
C GLU A 236 13.32 -22.41 30.38
N ASP A 237 13.26 -21.10 30.11
CA ASP A 237 12.01 -20.33 30.07
C ASP A 237 11.00 -20.86 29.04
N TYR A 238 11.50 -21.34 27.90
CA TYR A 238 10.64 -21.93 26.87
C TYR A 238 10.08 -23.27 27.34
N LEU A 239 10.90 -24.10 27.98
CA LEU A 239 10.47 -25.38 28.57
C LEU A 239 9.43 -25.16 29.68
N ALA A 240 9.64 -24.17 30.56
CA ALA A 240 8.72 -23.81 31.63
C ALA A 240 7.33 -23.40 31.11
N LYS A 241 7.25 -22.81 29.91
CA LYS A 241 5.99 -22.41 29.26
C LYS A 241 5.40 -23.49 28.36
N TRP A 242 6.13 -24.58 28.12
CA TRP A 242 5.76 -25.56 27.11
C TRP A 242 4.44 -26.27 27.44
N ASP A 243 4.27 -26.73 28.68
CA ASP A 243 3.05 -27.42 29.12
C ASP A 243 1.81 -26.51 29.06
N TYR A 244 1.97 -25.22 29.39
CA TYR A 244 0.90 -24.24 29.24
C TYR A 244 0.45 -24.11 27.77
N MET A 245 1.41 -24.02 26.85
CA MET A 245 1.11 -23.93 25.41
C MET A 245 0.55 -25.24 24.85
N PHE A 246 1.03 -26.39 25.35
CA PHE A 246 0.47 -27.68 25.01
C PHE A 246 -1.00 -27.79 25.42
N LYS A 247 -1.36 -27.35 26.63
CA LYS A 247 -2.76 -27.30 27.09
C LYS A 247 -3.64 -26.42 26.21
N LYS A 248 -3.12 -25.29 25.71
CA LYS A 248 -3.84 -24.49 24.70
C LYS A 248 -4.05 -25.26 23.40
N MET A 249 -3.06 -26.04 22.97
CA MET A 249 -3.19 -26.89 21.78
C MET A 249 -4.19 -28.03 21.99
N GLU A 250 -4.26 -28.62 23.19
CA GLU A 250 -5.27 -29.62 23.53
C GLU A 250 -6.69 -29.04 23.44
N LEU A 251 -6.89 -27.81 23.93
CA LEU A 251 -8.18 -27.11 23.80
C LEU A 251 -8.52 -26.86 22.33
N PHE A 252 -7.56 -26.38 21.54
CA PHE A 252 -7.73 -26.19 20.11
C PHE A 252 -8.10 -27.50 19.40
N TYR A 253 -7.41 -28.59 19.73
CA TYR A 253 -7.68 -29.92 19.19
C TYR A 253 -9.09 -30.40 19.54
N LYS A 254 -9.55 -30.22 20.78
CA LYS A 254 -10.91 -30.57 21.19
C LYS A 254 -11.99 -29.79 20.43
N GLU A 255 -11.74 -28.52 20.14
CA GLU A 255 -12.69 -27.66 19.42
C GLU A 255 -12.73 -27.94 17.91
N ASN A 256 -11.60 -28.35 17.32
CA ASN A 256 -11.45 -28.41 15.85
C ASN A 256 -11.23 -29.84 15.31
N GLU A 257 -11.07 -30.82 16.18
CA GLU A 257 -10.74 -32.22 15.87
C GLU A 257 -9.44 -32.38 15.05
N HIS A 258 -8.56 -31.36 15.08
CA HIS A 258 -7.26 -31.37 14.43
C HIS A 258 -6.28 -30.37 15.07
N CYS A 259 -4.98 -30.56 14.85
CA CYS A 259 -3.92 -29.70 15.39
C CYS A 259 -3.37 -28.65 14.38
N THR A 260 -4.06 -28.42 13.26
CA THR A 260 -3.64 -27.42 12.26
C THR A 260 -4.11 -26.02 12.64
N VAL A 261 -3.18 -25.15 13.03
CA VAL A 261 -3.50 -23.76 13.44
C VAL A 261 -3.30 -22.82 12.24
N PRO A 262 -4.35 -22.10 11.77
CA PRO A 262 -4.22 -21.12 10.69
C PRO A 262 -3.31 -19.94 11.03
N ARG A 263 -2.66 -19.35 10.02
CA ARG A 263 -1.81 -18.15 10.19
C ARG A 263 -2.58 -16.97 10.80
N GLU A 264 -3.80 -16.77 10.36
CA GLU A 264 -4.69 -15.69 10.85
C GLU A 264 -5.53 -16.11 12.06
N TYR A 265 -5.16 -17.20 12.75
CA TYR A 265 -5.84 -17.60 13.97
C TYR A 265 -5.72 -16.52 15.06
N LYS A 266 -6.82 -16.28 15.78
CA LYS A 266 -6.96 -15.22 16.79
C LYS A 266 -5.83 -15.22 17.84
N ASP A 267 -5.41 -16.39 18.28
CA ASP A 267 -4.28 -16.53 19.20
C ASP A 267 -2.96 -16.69 18.43
N ARG A 268 -2.26 -15.56 18.24
CA ARG A 268 -0.95 -15.52 17.56
C ARG A 268 0.14 -16.26 18.36
N THR A 269 -0.01 -16.40 19.68
CA THR A 269 0.94 -17.16 20.50
C THR A 269 0.84 -18.65 20.24
N LEU A 270 -0.40 -19.16 20.08
CA LEU A 270 -0.63 -20.57 19.72
C LEU A 270 -0.09 -20.87 18.32
N TYR A 271 -0.37 -20.02 17.33
CA TYR A 271 0.19 -20.19 15.98
C TYR A 271 1.73 -20.17 15.99
N GLY A 272 2.33 -19.22 16.71
CA GLY A 272 3.77 -19.12 16.86
C GLY A 272 4.38 -20.39 17.47
N TRP A 273 3.78 -20.90 18.55
CA TRP A 273 4.22 -22.14 19.20
C TRP A 273 4.02 -23.37 18.32
N TYR A 274 2.87 -23.51 17.65
CA TYR A 274 2.60 -24.55 16.65
C TYR A 274 3.67 -24.58 15.56
N SER A 275 3.95 -23.41 14.97
CA SER A 275 5.00 -23.26 13.95
C SER A 275 6.38 -23.63 14.49
N LYS A 276 6.70 -23.20 15.73
CA LYS A 276 7.96 -23.54 16.39
C LYS A 276 8.10 -25.05 16.60
N GLN A 277 7.04 -25.80 16.95
CA GLN A 277 7.13 -27.26 17.14
C GLN A 277 7.52 -27.95 15.83
N LYS A 278 6.95 -27.51 14.71
CA LYS A 278 7.29 -28.01 13.37
C LYS A 278 8.73 -27.71 13.00
N GLN A 279 9.21 -26.50 13.31
CA GLN A 279 10.61 -26.11 13.07
C GLN A 279 11.60 -26.89 13.93
N LEU A 280 11.32 -27.07 15.23
CA LEU A 280 12.15 -27.87 16.15
C LEU A 280 12.21 -29.33 15.71
N PHE A 281 11.08 -29.89 15.27
CA PHE A 281 11.01 -31.25 14.74
C PHE A 281 11.83 -31.40 13.46
N LYS A 282 11.67 -30.48 12.49
CA LYS A 282 12.45 -30.47 11.24
C LYS A 282 13.95 -30.33 11.49
N ALA A 283 14.33 -29.57 12.52
CA ALA A 283 15.72 -29.39 12.93
C ALA A 283 16.27 -30.54 13.78
N GLY A 284 15.46 -31.53 14.15
CA GLY A 284 15.89 -32.69 14.94
C GLY A 284 16.21 -32.40 16.42
N ILE A 285 15.81 -31.23 16.92
CA ILE A 285 16.12 -30.77 18.30
C ILE A 285 14.90 -30.75 19.23
N LEU A 286 13.72 -31.15 18.75
CA LEU A 286 12.53 -31.25 19.58
C LEU A 286 12.75 -32.31 20.69
N PRO A 287 12.55 -31.97 21.99
CA PRO A 287 12.76 -32.92 23.07
C PRO A 287 11.84 -34.14 22.92
N LYS A 288 12.37 -35.32 23.26
CA LYS A 288 11.62 -36.58 23.13
C LYS A 288 10.30 -36.55 23.90
N GLU A 289 10.31 -36.03 25.13
CA GLU A 289 9.09 -35.90 25.94
C GLU A 289 8.00 -35.06 25.24
N HIS A 290 8.40 -33.94 24.64
CA HIS A 290 7.49 -33.07 23.89
C HIS A 290 6.95 -33.75 22.64
N LEU A 291 7.80 -34.50 21.93
CA LEU A 291 7.37 -35.31 20.80
C LEU A 291 6.32 -36.34 21.22
N GLU A 292 6.52 -37.04 22.34
CA GLU A 292 5.54 -37.99 22.85
C GLU A 292 4.23 -37.31 23.27
N LYS A 293 4.28 -36.17 23.96
CA LYS A 293 3.07 -35.38 24.26
C LYS A 293 2.34 -34.91 23.00
N LEU A 294 3.07 -34.45 21.97
CA LEU A 294 2.46 -34.03 20.71
C LEU A 294 1.80 -35.20 19.95
N LYS A 295 2.34 -36.43 20.07
CA LYS A 295 1.69 -37.62 19.50
C LYS A 295 0.34 -37.93 20.15
N THR A 296 0.13 -37.63 21.44
CA THR A 296 -1.14 -37.94 22.14
C THR A 296 -2.34 -37.18 21.58
N ILE A 297 -2.10 -36.01 20.97
CA ILE A 297 -3.13 -35.18 20.31
C ILE A 297 -3.11 -35.28 18.78
N ASN A 298 -2.47 -36.33 18.24
CA ASN A 298 -2.31 -36.54 16.80
C ASN A 298 -1.75 -35.29 16.09
N PHE A 299 -0.74 -34.65 16.70
CA PHE A 299 -0.14 -33.46 16.13
C PHE A 299 0.56 -33.78 14.82
N TYR A 300 0.20 -33.05 13.76
CA TYR A 300 0.73 -33.30 12.43
C TYR A 300 1.91 -32.37 12.10
N PHE A 301 3.10 -32.97 11.97
CA PHE A 301 4.35 -32.25 11.67
C PHE A 301 4.54 -31.94 10.17
N GLY A 302 3.80 -32.60 9.29
CA GLY A 302 3.89 -32.43 7.84
C GLY A 302 3.19 -31.16 7.32
N ASP A 303 2.96 -31.10 6.00
CA ASP A 303 2.21 -30.02 5.38
C ASP A 303 0.70 -30.21 5.58
N ALA A 304 0.10 -29.33 6.38
CA ALA A 304 -1.31 -29.44 6.78
C ALA A 304 -2.28 -29.30 5.60
N HIS A 305 -1.85 -28.72 4.47
CA HIS A 305 -2.63 -28.75 3.24
C HIS A 305 -2.89 -30.18 2.76
N VAL A 306 -1.95 -31.10 2.97
CA VAL A 306 -2.11 -32.52 2.60
C VAL A 306 -3.27 -33.17 3.35
N LEU A 307 -3.36 -32.93 4.67
CA LEU A 307 -4.46 -33.48 5.49
C LEU A 307 -5.83 -32.95 5.08
N TYR A 308 -5.91 -31.66 4.72
CA TYR A 308 -7.15 -31.06 4.26
C TYR A 308 -7.66 -31.75 2.98
N TRP A 309 -6.77 -31.95 2.01
CA TRP A 309 -7.12 -32.62 0.76
C TRP A 309 -7.44 -34.10 0.95
N ASP A 310 -6.75 -34.79 1.86
CA ASP A 310 -7.05 -36.19 2.19
C ASP A 310 -8.44 -36.33 2.84
N LYS A 311 -8.82 -35.41 3.74
CA LYS A 311 -10.18 -35.38 4.32
C LYS A 311 -11.24 -35.15 3.24
N LYS A 312 -11.04 -34.17 2.37
CA LYS A 312 -11.94 -33.90 1.25
C LYS A 312 -12.12 -35.11 0.34
N TRP A 313 -11.03 -35.82 0.03
CA TRP A 313 -11.09 -37.05 -0.75
C TRP A 313 -11.90 -38.14 -0.02
N LEU A 314 -11.70 -38.31 1.29
CA LEU A 314 -12.45 -39.27 2.10
C LEU A 314 -13.95 -38.95 2.18
N ASP A 315 -14.32 -37.67 2.24
CA ASP A 315 -15.72 -37.23 2.22
C ASP A 315 -16.39 -37.64 0.90
N SER A 316 -15.73 -37.41 -0.24
CA SER A 316 -16.20 -37.85 -1.55
C SER A 316 -16.26 -39.38 -1.66
N TYR A 317 -15.22 -40.09 -1.21
CA TYR A 317 -15.23 -41.56 -1.16
C TYR A 317 -16.37 -42.11 -0.30
N SER A 318 -16.69 -41.46 0.82
CA SER A 318 -17.79 -41.87 1.70
C SER A 318 -19.15 -41.74 1.01
N GLN A 319 -19.33 -40.72 0.17
CA GLN A 319 -20.52 -40.58 -0.68
C GLN A 319 -20.59 -41.72 -1.70
N LEU A 320 -19.48 -42.06 -2.37
CA LEU A 320 -19.45 -43.22 -3.29
C LEU A 320 -19.76 -44.53 -2.58
N LEU A 321 -19.20 -44.73 -1.38
CA LEU A 321 -19.45 -45.92 -0.58
C LEU A 321 -20.93 -46.06 -0.21
N LYS A 322 -21.62 -44.95 0.04
CA LYS A 322 -23.06 -44.95 0.28
C LYS A 322 -23.83 -45.42 -0.95
N VAL A 323 -23.49 -44.89 -2.13
CA VAL A 323 -24.08 -45.33 -3.41
C VAL A 323 -23.84 -46.82 -3.65
N TYR A 324 -22.62 -47.29 -3.42
CA TYR A 324 -22.26 -48.70 -3.56
C TYR A 324 -23.07 -49.59 -2.60
N LYS A 325 -23.25 -49.18 -1.34
CA LYS A 325 -24.06 -49.93 -0.37
C LYS A 325 -25.54 -50.01 -0.75
N GLU A 326 -26.08 -48.96 -1.37
CA GLU A 326 -27.49 -48.89 -1.77
C GLU A 326 -27.78 -49.63 -3.08
N THR A 327 -26.83 -49.61 -4.03
CA THR A 327 -27.06 -50.09 -5.40
C THR A 327 -26.26 -51.35 -5.77
N GLY A 328 -25.22 -51.68 -5.01
CA GLY A 328 -24.21 -52.69 -5.39
C GLY A 328 -23.23 -52.20 -6.47
N GLU A 329 -23.39 -50.98 -7.00
CA GLU A 329 -22.56 -50.42 -8.06
C GLU A 329 -21.65 -49.29 -7.55
N SER A 330 -20.33 -49.50 -7.63
CA SER A 330 -19.32 -48.45 -7.39
C SER A 330 -18.93 -47.71 -8.68
N ASN A 331 -19.45 -48.18 -9.80
CA ASN A 331 -19.15 -47.71 -11.15
C ASN A 331 -20.25 -46.78 -11.63
N VAL A 332 -20.41 -45.66 -10.92
CA VAL A 332 -21.48 -44.69 -11.17
C VAL A 332 -21.35 -44.12 -12.59
N LYS A 333 -22.41 -44.26 -13.38
CA LYS A 333 -22.52 -43.62 -14.70
C LYS A 333 -22.52 -42.10 -14.53
N ARG A 334 -21.87 -41.39 -15.43
CA ARG A 334 -21.80 -39.93 -15.38
C ARG A 334 -23.18 -39.32 -15.65
N TYR A 335 -23.62 -38.42 -14.78
CA TYR A 335 -24.83 -37.62 -14.97
C TYR A 335 -24.47 -36.21 -15.40
N LYS A 336 -25.22 -35.65 -16.36
CA LYS A 336 -25.00 -34.29 -16.89
C LYS A 336 -25.86 -33.22 -16.20
N ASP A 337 -26.92 -33.67 -15.53
CA ASP A 337 -27.92 -32.86 -14.86
C ASP A 337 -27.56 -32.70 -13.38
N ASN A 338 -27.38 -31.45 -12.94
CA ASN A 338 -27.01 -31.08 -11.57
C ASN A 338 -28.12 -31.32 -10.54
N THR A 339 -29.35 -31.54 -10.99
CA THR A 339 -30.48 -31.91 -10.13
C THR A 339 -30.46 -33.40 -9.76
N HIS A 340 -29.66 -34.20 -10.46
CA HIS A 340 -29.57 -35.63 -10.18
C HIS A 340 -28.81 -35.89 -8.87
N PRO A 341 -29.32 -36.72 -7.94
CA PRO A 341 -28.68 -36.97 -6.64
C PRO A 341 -27.24 -37.49 -6.71
N LEU A 342 -26.89 -38.17 -7.81
CA LEU A 342 -25.56 -38.76 -8.03
C LEU A 342 -24.61 -37.91 -8.89
N PHE A 343 -25.01 -36.69 -9.26
CA PHE A 343 -24.24 -35.82 -10.15
C PHE A 343 -22.80 -35.58 -9.67
N TYR A 344 -22.65 -34.98 -8.48
CA TYR A 344 -21.35 -34.64 -7.90
C TYR A 344 -20.43 -35.84 -7.73
N ILE A 345 -20.97 -36.98 -7.26
CA ILE A 345 -20.16 -38.17 -7.04
C ILE A 345 -19.77 -38.86 -8.35
N SER A 346 -20.63 -38.80 -9.38
CA SER A 346 -20.34 -39.38 -10.70
C SER A 346 -19.19 -38.67 -11.42
N ASN A 347 -19.02 -37.36 -11.20
CA ASN A 347 -17.92 -36.59 -11.78
C ASN A 347 -16.64 -36.68 -10.96
N TRP A 348 -16.74 -36.74 -9.63
CA TRP A 348 -15.59 -37.08 -8.79
C TRP A 348 -15.00 -38.43 -9.18
N VAL A 349 -15.83 -39.46 -9.35
CA VAL A 349 -15.43 -40.79 -9.84
C VAL A 349 -14.68 -40.72 -11.18
N ALA A 350 -15.14 -39.89 -12.11
CA ALA A 350 -14.47 -39.69 -13.40
C ALA A 350 -13.12 -38.96 -13.26
N LEU A 351 -13.02 -37.98 -12.35
CA LEU A 351 -11.75 -37.30 -12.03
C LEU A 351 -10.72 -38.27 -11.45
N GLU A 352 -11.15 -39.17 -10.55
CA GLU A 352 -10.24 -40.15 -9.95
C GLU A 352 -9.71 -41.14 -11.01
N ARG A 353 -10.51 -41.52 -12.02
CA ARG A 353 -10.01 -42.30 -13.17
C ARG A 353 -8.95 -41.54 -13.99
N GLY A 354 -9.16 -40.24 -14.21
CA GLY A 354 -8.16 -39.38 -14.86
C GLY A 354 -6.85 -39.32 -14.07
N LYS A 355 -6.94 -39.13 -12.74
CA LYS A 355 -5.78 -39.10 -11.83
C LYS A 355 -5.04 -40.44 -11.77
N TYR A 356 -5.76 -41.57 -11.85
CA TYR A 356 -5.18 -42.91 -11.94
C TYR A 356 -4.32 -43.07 -13.18
N LYS A 357 -4.86 -42.69 -14.35
CA LYS A 357 -4.19 -42.79 -15.65
C LYS A 357 -2.88 -42.01 -15.74
N ILE A 358 -2.78 -40.88 -15.02
CA ILE A 358 -1.56 -40.06 -14.96
C ILE A 358 -0.65 -40.41 -13.76
N GLY A 359 -0.97 -41.46 -12.98
CA GLY A 359 -0.17 -41.93 -11.86
C GLY A 359 -0.10 -40.96 -10.66
N LYS A 360 -1.20 -40.26 -10.36
CA LYS A 360 -1.26 -39.23 -9.30
C LYS A 360 -2.14 -39.57 -8.10
N LEU A 361 -2.85 -40.68 -8.16
CA LEU A 361 -3.55 -41.25 -7.01
C LEU A 361 -2.56 -41.88 -6.03
N LYS A 362 -2.79 -41.71 -4.72
CA LYS A 362 -2.03 -42.37 -3.66
C LYS A 362 -2.43 -43.85 -3.56
N ASP A 363 -1.51 -44.72 -3.20
CA ASP A 363 -1.76 -46.18 -3.11
C ASP A 363 -2.99 -46.53 -2.25
N TRP A 364 -3.15 -45.87 -1.10
CA TRP A 364 -4.29 -46.11 -0.20
C TRP A 364 -5.64 -45.66 -0.80
N GLN A 365 -5.63 -44.68 -1.71
CA GLN A 365 -6.83 -44.21 -2.41
C GLN A 365 -7.25 -45.25 -3.47
N ILE A 366 -6.26 -45.82 -4.18
CA ILE A 366 -6.45 -46.91 -5.14
C ILE A 366 -7.03 -48.12 -4.43
N GLU A 367 -6.38 -48.56 -3.34
CA GLU A 367 -6.82 -49.71 -2.53
C GLU A 367 -8.27 -49.56 -2.04
N LYS A 368 -8.64 -48.37 -1.54
CA LYS A 368 -10.01 -48.10 -1.09
C LYS A 368 -11.04 -48.24 -2.21
N LEU A 369 -10.73 -47.70 -3.40
CA LEU A 369 -11.62 -47.77 -4.54
C LEU A 369 -11.74 -49.21 -5.07
N GLU A 370 -10.62 -49.92 -5.22
CA GLU A 370 -10.62 -51.31 -5.67
C GLU A 370 -11.38 -52.24 -4.72
N LYS A 371 -11.32 -51.98 -3.41
CA LYS A 371 -12.05 -52.74 -2.39
C LYS A 371 -13.58 -52.70 -2.54
N ILE A 372 -14.14 -51.65 -3.14
CA ILE A 372 -15.57 -51.57 -3.47
C ILE A 372 -15.88 -52.03 -4.90
N GLY A 373 -14.95 -52.74 -5.55
CA GLY A 373 -15.09 -53.23 -6.92
C GLY A 373 -15.06 -52.12 -7.97
N PHE A 374 -14.44 -50.98 -7.66
CA PHE A 374 -14.32 -49.86 -8.59
C PHE A 374 -13.49 -50.26 -9.80
N LYS A 375 -14.01 -50.02 -11.00
CA LYS A 375 -13.31 -50.32 -12.25
C LYS A 375 -12.69 -49.04 -12.82
N TRP A 376 -11.38 -49.11 -13.07
CA TRP A 376 -10.62 -48.03 -13.70
C TRP A 376 -10.92 -47.91 -15.19
N GLU A 377 -11.22 -49.03 -15.85
CA GLU A 377 -11.63 -49.12 -17.27
C GLU A 377 -13.05 -49.69 -17.38
N MET A 378 -13.88 -49.10 -18.25
CA MET A 378 -15.26 -49.52 -18.48
C MET A 378 -15.38 -50.22 -19.84
N ASP A 379 -15.59 -51.53 -19.84
CA ASP A 379 -15.77 -52.31 -21.07
C ASP A 379 -17.08 -51.94 -21.79
N GLY A 380 -17.02 -51.80 -23.12
CA GLY A 380 -18.20 -51.69 -23.99
C GLY A 380 -18.72 -50.28 -24.26
N VAL A 381 -18.14 -49.23 -23.66
CA VAL A 381 -18.39 -47.85 -24.10
C VAL A 381 -17.39 -47.52 -25.20
N ARG A 382 -17.80 -47.66 -26.47
CA ARG A 382 -17.08 -47.00 -27.58
C ARG A 382 -16.82 -45.57 -27.14
N SER A 383 -15.55 -45.21 -27.06
CA SER A 383 -15.03 -43.88 -26.80
C SER A 383 -15.88 -42.79 -27.49
N LEU A 384 -16.90 -42.30 -26.79
CA LEU A 384 -17.66 -41.11 -27.15
C LEU A 384 -16.83 -39.93 -26.64
N ASN A 385 -15.65 -39.80 -27.27
CA ASN A 385 -14.53 -38.98 -26.83
C ASN A 385 -14.84 -37.48 -26.90
N ASN A 386 -14.86 -36.86 -25.72
CA ASN A 386 -14.58 -35.43 -25.47
C ASN A 386 -14.57 -35.14 -23.96
N GLU A 387 -15.18 -36.01 -23.16
CA GLU A 387 -15.33 -35.82 -21.71
C GLU A 387 -14.09 -36.25 -20.90
N ASP A 388 -13.42 -37.33 -21.29
CA ASP A 388 -12.17 -37.79 -20.66
C ASP A 388 -11.00 -36.83 -20.94
N ASP A 389 -10.93 -36.24 -22.15
CA ASP A 389 -9.93 -35.20 -22.46
C ASP A 389 -10.14 -33.94 -21.59
N TRP A 390 -11.38 -33.60 -21.23
CA TRP A 390 -11.65 -32.43 -20.39
C TRP A 390 -11.19 -32.63 -18.95
N LEU A 391 -11.45 -33.80 -18.35
CA LEU A 391 -11.02 -34.10 -16.98
C LEU A 391 -9.51 -34.33 -16.90
N ASP A 392 -8.90 -34.93 -17.94
CA ASP A 392 -7.45 -35.04 -18.07
C ASP A 392 -6.79 -33.64 -18.13
N LYS A 393 -7.40 -32.70 -18.87
CA LYS A 393 -6.94 -31.29 -18.90
C LYS A 393 -7.16 -30.56 -17.58
N LEU A 394 -8.23 -30.86 -16.86
CA LEU A 394 -8.49 -30.33 -15.53
C LEU A 394 -7.41 -30.81 -14.53
N ALA A 395 -7.06 -32.09 -14.56
CA ALA A 395 -5.96 -32.63 -13.74
C ALA A 395 -4.60 -32.00 -14.10
N LEU A 396 -4.33 -31.76 -15.39
CA LEU A 396 -3.13 -31.03 -15.82
C LEU A 396 -3.12 -29.58 -15.34
N LEU A 397 -4.28 -28.91 -15.28
CA LEU A 397 -4.41 -27.55 -14.73
C LEU A 397 -4.13 -27.53 -13.22
N GLU A 398 -4.57 -28.55 -12.48
CA GLU A 398 -4.28 -28.69 -11.05
C GLU A 398 -2.78 -28.83 -10.82
N GLN A 399 -2.11 -29.64 -11.64
CA GLN A 399 -0.66 -29.78 -11.58
C GLN A 399 0.07 -28.48 -11.92
N TYR A 400 -0.40 -27.75 -12.95
CA TYR A 400 0.16 -26.45 -13.28
C TYR A 400 0.03 -25.47 -12.10
N LYS A 401 -1.12 -25.46 -11.41
CA LYS A 401 -1.36 -24.63 -10.22
C LYS A 401 -0.40 -24.95 -9.08
N ILE A 402 -0.13 -26.23 -8.82
CA ILE A 402 0.82 -26.64 -7.77
C ILE A 402 2.23 -26.14 -8.10
N GLU A 403 2.64 -26.17 -9.37
CA GLU A 403 4.00 -25.81 -9.80
C GLU A 403 4.21 -24.28 -9.94
N TYR A 404 3.22 -23.57 -10.46
CA TYR A 404 3.34 -22.14 -10.82
C TYR A 404 2.53 -21.21 -9.90
N GLY A 405 1.74 -21.76 -8.97
CA GLY A 405 1.00 -21.01 -7.95
C GLY A 405 -0.40 -20.54 -8.37
N ASP A 406 -0.76 -20.60 -9.66
CA ASP A 406 -2.09 -20.23 -10.16
C ASP A 406 -2.55 -21.06 -11.37
N CYS A 407 -3.81 -20.89 -11.78
CA CYS A 407 -4.38 -21.55 -12.96
C CYS A 407 -4.23 -20.73 -14.25
N ASN A 408 -3.46 -19.63 -14.28
CA ASN A 408 -3.45 -18.68 -15.39
C ASN A 408 -2.47 -19.06 -16.52
N VAL A 409 -2.73 -20.20 -17.14
CA VAL A 409 -1.90 -20.69 -18.26
C VAL A 409 -2.11 -19.81 -19.50
N SER A 410 -1.02 -19.22 -20.01
CA SER A 410 -1.06 -18.45 -21.27
C SER A 410 -1.38 -19.35 -22.47
N GLN A 411 -2.17 -18.87 -23.43
CA GLN A 411 -2.45 -19.58 -24.69
C GLN A 411 -1.19 -19.86 -25.51
N THR A 412 -0.16 -19.03 -25.35
CA THR A 412 1.14 -19.16 -26.05
C THR A 412 2.17 -19.94 -25.22
N PHE A 413 1.78 -20.48 -24.06
CA PHE A 413 2.65 -21.26 -23.21
C PHE A 413 3.05 -22.57 -23.90
N LYS A 414 4.33 -22.69 -24.26
CA LYS A 414 4.91 -23.87 -24.90
C LYS A 414 5.72 -24.65 -23.87
N ASN A 415 5.08 -25.62 -23.22
CA ASN A 415 5.74 -26.59 -22.35
C ASN A 415 5.31 -28.01 -22.75
N PRO A 416 6.25 -28.92 -23.07
CA PRO A 416 5.93 -30.32 -23.41
C PRO A 416 5.11 -31.04 -22.34
N LYS A 417 5.26 -30.66 -21.06
CA LYS A 417 4.54 -31.19 -19.90
C LYS A 417 3.06 -30.76 -19.85
N TYR A 418 2.72 -29.61 -20.44
CA TYR A 418 1.37 -29.03 -20.41
C TYR A 418 0.84 -28.72 -21.82
N PRO A 419 0.72 -29.73 -22.68
CA PRO A 419 0.45 -29.51 -24.09
C PRO A 419 -0.96 -28.92 -24.30
N LYS A 420 -1.01 -27.76 -24.96
CA LYS A 420 -2.24 -27.04 -25.35
C LYS A 420 -3.15 -26.64 -24.16
N LEU A 421 -2.64 -26.67 -22.93
CA LEU A 421 -3.43 -26.41 -21.72
C LEU A 421 -3.98 -24.97 -21.68
N GLY A 422 -3.17 -23.99 -22.06
CA GLY A 422 -3.61 -22.58 -22.12
C GLY A 422 -4.70 -22.32 -23.17
N LYS A 423 -4.66 -23.04 -24.30
CA LYS A 423 -5.72 -22.99 -25.31
C LYS A 423 -7.01 -23.59 -24.75
N TRP A 424 -6.93 -24.80 -24.18
CA TRP A 424 -8.06 -25.47 -23.57
C TRP A 424 -8.74 -24.62 -22.48
N LEU A 425 -7.97 -23.99 -21.59
CA LEU A 425 -8.51 -23.13 -20.54
C LEU A 425 -9.24 -21.91 -21.12
N ASN A 426 -8.71 -21.32 -22.18
CA ASN A 426 -9.36 -20.21 -22.88
C ASN A 426 -10.67 -20.63 -23.56
N ASP A 427 -10.73 -21.85 -24.09
CA ASP A 427 -11.96 -22.41 -24.64
C ASP A 427 -13.03 -22.54 -23.54
N GLN A 428 -12.65 -22.95 -22.32
CA GLN A 428 -13.58 -23.03 -21.18
C GLN A 428 -14.14 -21.65 -20.81
N ARG A 429 -13.27 -20.63 -20.72
CA ARG A 429 -13.70 -19.23 -20.49
C ARG A 429 -14.67 -18.74 -21.58
N THR A 430 -14.44 -19.14 -22.83
CA THR A 430 -15.31 -18.78 -23.95
C THR A 430 -16.67 -19.47 -23.85
N TYR A 431 -16.70 -20.74 -23.46
CA TYR A 431 -17.93 -21.49 -23.25
C TYR A 431 -18.75 -20.93 -22.09
N TYR A 432 -18.09 -20.57 -20.98
CA TYR A 432 -18.70 -19.88 -19.84
C TYR A 432 -19.39 -18.58 -20.27
N LYS A 433 -18.65 -17.69 -20.95
CA LYS A 433 -19.16 -16.38 -21.37
C LYS A 433 -20.33 -16.48 -22.35
N LYS A 434 -20.30 -17.46 -23.25
CA LYS A 434 -21.34 -17.68 -24.25
C LYS A 434 -22.49 -18.56 -23.74
N LYS A 435 -22.48 -18.95 -22.46
CA LYS A 435 -23.46 -19.87 -21.85
C LYS A 435 -23.71 -21.10 -22.72
N ARG A 436 -22.63 -21.70 -23.22
CA ARG A 436 -22.72 -22.91 -24.05
C ARG A 436 -22.95 -24.10 -23.14
N ASP A 437 -23.91 -24.96 -23.51
CA ASP A 437 -24.28 -26.17 -22.75
C ASP A 437 -23.11 -27.12 -22.49
N PHE A 438 -22.02 -27.02 -23.27
CA PHE A 438 -20.79 -27.79 -23.05
C PHE A 438 -20.14 -27.51 -21.69
N LEU A 439 -20.25 -26.28 -21.17
CA LEU A 439 -19.72 -25.93 -19.85
C LEU A 439 -20.89 -25.87 -18.85
N ASN A 440 -21.36 -27.05 -18.45
CA ASN A 440 -22.40 -27.19 -17.44
C ASN A 440 -21.94 -26.66 -16.07
N GLU A 441 -22.89 -26.46 -15.15
CA GLU A 441 -22.64 -25.91 -13.80
C GLU A 441 -21.57 -26.68 -13.01
N GLU A 442 -21.35 -27.96 -13.33
CA GLU A 442 -20.31 -28.78 -12.71
C GLU A 442 -18.91 -28.45 -13.16
N ARG A 443 -18.72 -28.36 -14.48
CA ARG A 443 -17.43 -27.97 -15.06
C ARG A 443 -17.06 -26.58 -14.58
N ILE A 444 -18.08 -25.75 -14.39
CA ILE A 444 -17.96 -24.45 -13.74
C ILE A 444 -17.48 -24.63 -12.29
N GLY A 445 -18.20 -25.38 -11.47
CA GLY A 445 -17.85 -25.61 -10.06
C GLY A 445 -16.44 -26.19 -9.87
N LEU A 446 -16.04 -27.18 -10.66
CA LEU A 446 -14.70 -27.78 -10.59
C LEU A 446 -13.58 -26.78 -10.96
N LEU A 447 -13.81 -25.95 -11.98
CA LEU A 447 -12.87 -24.91 -12.37
C LEU A 447 -12.83 -23.78 -11.31
N GLU A 448 -13.98 -23.46 -10.70
CA GLU A 448 -14.08 -22.48 -9.60
C GLU A 448 -13.36 -22.95 -8.33
N ASP A 449 -13.52 -24.22 -7.94
CA ASP A 449 -12.80 -24.84 -6.82
C ASP A 449 -11.27 -24.81 -7.05
N MET A 450 -10.86 -24.95 -8.31
CA MET A 450 -9.47 -24.80 -8.71
C MET A 450 -8.99 -23.35 -8.75
N GLY A 451 -9.87 -22.37 -8.56
CA GLY A 451 -9.52 -20.94 -8.59
C GLY A 451 -9.35 -20.39 -10.01
N VAL A 452 -10.04 -20.98 -10.99
CA VAL A 452 -10.04 -20.47 -12.37
C VAL A 452 -10.79 -19.16 -12.45
N ILE A 453 -10.08 -18.16 -12.95
CA ILE A 453 -10.65 -16.87 -13.26
C ILE A 453 -11.38 -16.97 -14.61
N TRP A 454 -12.71 -16.80 -14.59
CA TRP A 454 -13.55 -16.85 -15.80
C TRP A 454 -13.39 -15.65 -16.70
N ASP A 455 -13.44 -14.45 -16.11
CA ASP A 455 -13.31 -13.20 -16.84
C ASP A 455 -11.93 -12.60 -16.60
N MET A 456 -11.01 -12.91 -17.51
CA MET A 456 -9.67 -12.35 -17.49
C MET A 456 -9.66 -10.84 -17.75
N ASP A 457 -10.66 -10.27 -18.41
CA ASP A 457 -10.75 -8.81 -18.58
C ASP A 457 -11.10 -8.16 -17.25
N VAL A 458 -12.06 -8.71 -16.50
CA VAL A 458 -12.39 -8.26 -15.13
C VAL A 458 -11.20 -8.45 -14.20
N TYR A 459 -10.59 -9.63 -14.18
CA TYR A 459 -9.45 -9.90 -13.32
C TYR A 459 -8.24 -9.02 -13.64
N ASN A 460 -7.85 -8.93 -14.92
CA ASN A 460 -6.73 -8.06 -15.31
C ASN A 460 -7.06 -6.60 -15.03
N PHE A 461 -8.30 -6.16 -15.24
CA PHE A 461 -8.76 -4.84 -14.87
C PHE A 461 -8.63 -4.62 -13.37
N ASP A 462 -9.03 -5.58 -12.54
CA ASP A 462 -8.91 -5.49 -11.08
C ASP A 462 -7.46 -5.46 -10.61
N GLN A 463 -6.56 -6.20 -11.26
CA GLN A 463 -5.12 -6.07 -11.01
C GLN A 463 -4.62 -4.68 -11.43
N ARG A 464 -5.05 -4.14 -12.57
CA ARG A 464 -4.72 -2.76 -12.98
C ARG A 464 -5.28 -1.73 -12.01
N ILE A 465 -6.48 -1.94 -11.47
CA ILE A 465 -7.08 -1.08 -10.44
C ILE A 465 -6.23 -1.11 -9.18
N LYS A 466 -5.77 -2.29 -8.73
CA LYS A 466 -4.84 -2.43 -7.61
C LYS A 466 -3.54 -1.68 -7.88
N GLU A 467 -2.92 -1.86 -9.05
CA GLU A 467 -1.72 -1.13 -9.45
C GLU A 467 -1.95 0.40 -9.47
N ILE A 468 -3.11 0.87 -9.94
CA ILE A 468 -3.49 2.29 -9.93
C ILE A 468 -3.71 2.81 -8.51
N GLN A 469 -4.31 2.00 -7.62
CA GLN A 469 -4.51 2.33 -6.21
C GLN A 469 -3.20 2.33 -5.43
N GLU A 470 -2.31 1.39 -5.72
CA GLU A 470 -0.95 1.32 -5.19
C GLU A 470 -0.16 2.55 -5.64
N TYR A 471 -0.20 2.89 -6.93
CA TYR A 471 0.40 4.14 -7.42
C TYR A 471 -0.20 5.37 -6.71
N LYS A 472 -1.52 5.45 -6.53
CA LYS A 472 -2.13 6.55 -5.77
C LYS A 472 -1.72 6.57 -4.31
N LYS A 473 -1.56 5.41 -3.68
CA LYS A 473 -1.08 5.30 -2.32
C LYS A 473 0.37 5.77 -2.21
N GLU A 474 1.17 5.50 -3.23
CA GLU A 474 2.60 5.82 -3.31
C GLU A 474 2.87 7.28 -3.70
N PHE A 475 2.13 7.83 -4.67
CA PHE A 475 2.38 9.16 -5.27
C PHE A 475 1.27 10.18 -4.96
N GLY A 476 0.23 9.81 -4.22
CA GLY A 476 -0.84 10.70 -3.77
C GLY A 476 -1.88 11.07 -4.84
N ASP A 477 -1.63 10.74 -6.12
CA ASP A 477 -2.51 11.04 -7.24
C ASP A 477 -2.56 9.91 -8.28
N PHE A 478 -3.24 10.15 -9.40
CA PHE A 478 -3.35 9.19 -10.50
C PHE A 478 -2.57 9.61 -11.76
N ASN A 479 -1.54 10.45 -11.61
CA ASN A 479 -0.75 11.00 -12.71
C ASN A 479 0.39 10.07 -13.12
N ILE A 480 0.02 8.87 -13.55
CA ILE A 480 0.97 7.85 -13.99
C ILE A 480 1.55 8.26 -15.37
N PRO A 481 2.87 8.51 -15.49
CA PRO A 481 3.49 8.86 -16.77
C PRO A 481 3.35 7.71 -17.79
N SER A 482 3.21 8.02 -19.08
CA SER A 482 3.07 6.98 -20.12
C SER A 482 4.28 6.03 -20.17
N ASN A 483 5.47 6.54 -19.82
CA ASN A 483 6.72 5.79 -19.71
C ASN A 483 7.08 5.45 -18.26
N TYR A 484 6.08 5.18 -17.41
CA TYR A 484 6.31 4.80 -16.01
C TYR A 484 7.26 3.59 -15.92
N LYS A 485 8.53 3.85 -15.56
CA LYS A 485 9.62 2.85 -15.64
C LYS A 485 9.35 1.57 -14.84
N PRO A 486 8.73 1.61 -13.65
CA PRO A 486 8.39 0.40 -12.92
C PRO A 486 7.39 -0.52 -13.64
N ASN A 487 6.49 0.06 -14.45
CA ASN A 487 5.55 -0.69 -15.28
C ASN A 487 5.09 0.17 -16.48
N PRO A 488 5.82 0.14 -17.62
CA PRO A 488 5.47 0.96 -18.79
C PRO A 488 4.10 0.62 -19.36
N ASN A 489 3.60 -0.59 -19.11
CA ASN A 489 2.26 -1.01 -19.52
C ASN A 489 1.17 -0.31 -18.71
N LEU A 490 1.38 -0.08 -17.41
CA LEU A 490 0.46 0.66 -16.55
C LEU A 490 0.37 2.14 -16.96
N GLY A 491 1.52 2.76 -17.22
CA GLY A 491 1.60 4.14 -17.70
C GLY A 491 0.85 4.34 -19.01
N ASN A 492 1.11 3.48 -19.99
CA ASN A 492 0.40 3.49 -21.27
C ASN A 492 -1.10 3.21 -21.12
N TYR A 493 -1.48 2.32 -20.21
CA TYR A 493 -2.87 2.00 -19.91
C TYR A 493 -3.61 3.23 -19.37
N VAL A 494 -3.06 3.89 -18.36
CA VAL A 494 -3.64 5.10 -17.75
C VAL A 494 -3.68 6.25 -18.75
N TYR A 495 -2.63 6.44 -19.54
CA TYR A 495 -2.62 7.39 -20.65
C TYR A 495 -3.80 7.15 -21.60
N ARG A 496 -4.03 5.89 -22.01
CA ARG A 496 -5.15 5.53 -22.90
C ARG A 496 -6.50 5.79 -22.26
N ILE A 497 -6.69 5.49 -20.96
CA ILE A 497 -7.92 5.83 -20.23
C ILE A 497 -8.16 7.34 -20.23
N LYS A 498 -7.11 8.12 -19.92
CA LYS A 498 -7.19 9.59 -19.89
C LYS A 498 -7.41 10.20 -21.28
N THR A 499 -6.89 9.62 -22.36
CA THR A 499 -7.04 10.17 -23.72
C THR A 499 -8.25 9.66 -24.49
N LYS A 500 -8.48 8.34 -24.49
CA LYS A 500 -9.47 7.66 -25.32
C LYS A 500 -10.74 7.29 -24.54
N GLY A 501 -10.70 7.38 -23.22
CA GLY A 501 -11.79 6.94 -22.35
C GLY A 501 -11.94 5.42 -22.30
N ILE A 502 -12.99 4.98 -21.62
CA ILE A 502 -13.41 3.58 -21.55
C ILE A 502 -14.86 3.52 -22.02
N LYS A 503 -15.27 2.48 -22.76
CA LYS A 503 -16.64 2.37 -23.26
C LYS A 503 -17.55 1.74 -22.21
N GLU A 504 -17.04 0.74 -21.50
CA GLU A 504 -17.74 -0.09 -20.52
C GLU A 504 -18.03 0.70 -19.23
N ASN A 505 -19.31 0.84 -18.88
CA ASN A 505 -19.73 1.66 -17.72
C ASN A 505 -19.25 1.10 -16.38
N TRP A 506 -19.27 -0.23 -16.20
CA TRP A 506 -18.82 -0.86 -14.95
C TRP A 506 -17.34 -0.58 -14.64
N LYS A 507 -16.48 -0.46 -15.66
CA LYS A 507 -15.07 -0.06 -15.50
C LYS A 507 -14.96 1.40 -15.04
N LYS A 508 -15.80 2.30 -15.59
CA LYS A 508 -15.84 3.71 -15.16
C LYS A 508 -16.29 3.84 -13.71
N GLU A 509 -17.35 3.13 -13.33
CA GLU A 509 -17.88 3.13 -11.96
C GLU A 509 -16.82 2.65 -10.95
N LYS A 510 -16.11 1.56 -11.26
CA LYS A 510 -15.05 1.03 -10.39
C LYS A 510 -13.84 1.97 -10.30
N LEU A 511 -13.47 2.65 -11.38
CA LEU A 511 -12.47 3.73 -11.35
C LEU A 511 -12.93 4.92 -10.49
N HIS A 512 -14.20 5.31 -10.61
CA HIS A 512 -14.77 6.39 -9.78
C HIS A 512 -14.77 6.02 -8.28
N GLN A 513 -15.05 4.76 -7.93
CA GLN A 513 -15.01 4.28 -6.53
C GLN A 513 -13.62 4.45 -5.90
N ILE A 514 -12.55 4.21 -6.65
CA ILE A 514 -11.18 4.42 -6.15
C ILE A 514 -10.77 5.89 -6.17
N GLY A 515 -11.59 6.76 -6.77
CA GLY A 515 -11.38 8.19 -6.91
C GLY A 515 -10.72 8.60 -8.24
N PHE A 516 -10.55 7.68 -9.19
CA PHE A 516 -10.00 7.99 -10.52
C PHE A 516 -11.12 8.53 -11.41
N PHE A 517 -11.19 9.85 -11.59
CA PHE A 517 -12.26 10.50 -12.36
C PHE A 517 -11.81 10.99 -13.75
N GLU A 518 -10.51 10.94 -14.06
CA GLU A 518 -9.94 11.52 -15.29
C GLU A 518 -10.09 10.58 -16.50
N ILE A 519 -11.32 10.29 -16.89
CA ILE A 519 -11.61 9.38 -18.01
C ILE A 519 -11.95 10.22 -19.26
N GLY A 520 -11.12 10.10 -20.31
CA GLY A 520 -11.32 10.78 -21.60
C GLY A 520 -11.21 12.32 -21.55
N THR A 521 -10.21 12.88 -20.88
CA THR A 521 -10.08 14.32 -20.57
C THR A 521 -9.06 15.09 -21.43
N LYS A 522 -8.25 14.42 -22.27
CA LYS A 522 -7.11 15.06 -22.98
C LYS A 522 -7.41 15.67 -24.36
N SER A 523 -8.60 15.52 -24.93
CA SER A 523 -8.95 16.17 -26.20
C SER A 523 -9.40 17.64 -25.97
N LYS A 524 -8.78 18.60 -26.67
CA LYS A 524 -9.04 20.05 -26.51
C LYS A 524 -10.50 20.45 -26.80
N LYS A 525 -11.22 19.68 -27.63
CA LYS A 525 -12.61 19.95 -28.04
C LYS A 525 -13.65 19.50 -27.00
N GLU A 526 -13.30 18.64 -26.05
CA GLU A 526 -14.27 17.95 -25.17
C GLU A 526 -14.19 18.32 -23.69
N LYS A 527 -13.34 19.28 -23.29
CA LYS A 527 -13.18 19.69 -21.87
C LYS A 527 -14.46 20.22 -21.18
N GLY A 528 -15.53 20.48 -21.93
CA GLY A 528 -16.83 20.87 -21.38
C GLY A 528 -17.57 19.68 -20.73
N GLY A 529 -17.61 19.65 -19.40
CA GLY A 529 -18.51 18.75 -18.64
C GLY A 529 -17.90 17.48 -18.06
N HIS A 530 -16.57 17.32 -18.01
CA HIS A 530 -15.96 16.18 -17.31
C HIS A 530 -15.85 16.43 -15.79
N ILE A 531 -16.02 15.37 -14.99
CA ILE A 531 -15.74 15.40 -13.55
C ILE A 531 -14.23 15.34 -13.36
N THR A 532 -13.66 16.39 -12.79
CA THR A 532 -12.24 16.44 -12.42
C THR A 532 -12.07 16.17 -10.94
N GLN A 533 -10.86 15.79 -10.50
CA GLN A 533 -10.56 15.67 -9.07
C GLN A 533 -10.84 16.98 -8.31
N ASN A 534 -10.54 18.13 -8.92
CA ASN A 534 -10.85 19.44 -8.35
C ASN A 534 -12.38 19.67 -8.21
N TRP A 535 -13.17 19.23 -9.19
CA TRP A 535 -14.63 19.29 -9.11
C TRP A 535 -15.16 18.46 -7.92
N TYR A 536 -14.65 17.25 -7.73
CA TYR A 536 -15.04 16.38 -6.62
C TYR A 536 -14.58 16.90 -5.25
N ASN A 537 -13.34 17.42 -5.17
CA ASN A 537 -12.82 18.02 -3.94
C ASN A 537 -13.69 19.19 -3.47
N ASN A 538 -14.18 20.02 -4.40
CA ASN A 538 -15.10 21.10 -4.07
C ASN A 538 -16.51 20.57 -3.69
N LEU A 539 -17.01 19.52 -4.35
CA LEU A 539 -18.25 18.86 -3.94
C LEU A 539 -18.18 18.33 -2.50
N ASN A 540 -17.07 17.69 -2.11
CA ASN A 540 -16.88 17.18 -0.75
C ASN A 540 -16.75 18.29 0.29
N LYS A 541 -16.16 19.44 -0.07
CA LYS A 541 -16.17 20.62 0.79
C LYS A 541 -17.60 21.13 1.01
N LEU A 542 -18.43 21.16 -0.03
CA LEU A 542 -19.85 21.53 0.10
C LEU A 542 -20.64 20.57 0.99
N LYS A 543 -20.39 19.27 0.91
CA LYS A 543 -21.07 18.25 1.75
C LYS A 543 -20.89 18.47 3.26
N LYS A 544 -19.81 19.14 3.67
CA LYS A 544 -19.49 19.40 5.08
C LYS A 544 -20.15 20.68 5.62
N ILE A 545 -20.82 21.46 4.76
CA ILE A 545 -21.48 22.72 5.14
C ILE A 545 -22.96 22.43 5.40
N ASN A 546 -23.50 22.91 6.53
CA ASN A 546 -24.90 22.72 6.91
C ASN A 546 -25.89 23.21 5.86
N ASN A 547 -25.59 24.31 5.17
CA ASN A 547 -26.35 24.79 4.01
C ASN A 547 -25.47 24.84 2.76
N PRO A 548 -25.42 23.75 1.97
CA PRO A 548 -24.51 23.63 0.82
C PRO A 548 -24.88 24.54 -0.36
N ASP A 549 -26.07 25.16 -0.38
CA ASP A 549 -26.51 26.06 -1.45
C ASP A 549 -26.01 27.50 -1.26
N ILE A 550 -24.70 27.65 -1.09
CA ILE A 550 -24.04 28.94 -0.77
C ILE A 550 -24.15 29.96 -1.93
N LYS A 551 -24.38 31.24 -1.58
CA LYS A 551 -24.41 32.35 -2.54
C LYS A 551 -22.99 32.78 -2.95
N LYS A 552 -22.84 33.44 -4.11
CA LYS A 552 -21.53 33.82 -4.71
C LYS A 552 -20.70 34.74 -3.79
N ASP A 553 -21.39 35.56 -3.02
CA ASP A 553 -20.92 36.60 -2.08
C ASP A 553 -20.67 36.07 -0.66
N ASN A 554 -20.74 34.75 -0.44
CA ASN A 554 -20.47 34.17 0.87
C ASN A 554 -19.01 34.44 1.32
N LEU A 555 -18.88 35.14 2.45
CA LEU A 555 -17.60 35.57 3.03
C LEU A 555 -16.82 34.43 3.72
N GLU A 556 -17.52 33.39 4.15
CA GLU A 556 -16.95 32.26 4.90
C GLU A 556 -16.23 31.26 3.97
N TYR A 557 -16.77 31.03 2.76
CA TYR A 557 -16.23 30.10 1.77
C TYR A 557 -16.12 30.73 0.36
N PRO A 558 -15.39 31.84 0.17
CA PRO A 558 -15.44 32.65 -1.05
C PRO A 558 -15.01 31.89 -2.31
N LYS A 559 -13.99 31.03 -2.19
CA LYS A 559 -13.51 30.19 -3.31
C LYS A 559 -14.54 29.13 -3.71
N LEU A 560 -15.23 28.53 -2.72
CA LEU A 560 -16.21 27.48 -2.94
C LEU A 560 -17.53 28.04 -3.49
N ALA A 561 -17.93 29.21 -2.99
CA ALA A 561 -19.06 29.99 -3.49
C ALA A 561 -18.90 30.37 -4.97
N LYS A 562 -17.72 30.88 -5.34
CA LYS A 562 -17.37 31.18 -6.74
C LYS A 562 -17.39 29.92 -7.61
N TRP A 563 -16.89 28.80 -7.11
CA TRP A 563 -16.94 27.51 -7.81
C TRP A 563 -18.38 27.02 -8.02
N LEU A 564 -19.23 27.04 -6.98
CA LEU A 564 -20.63 26.61 -7.07
C LEU A 564 -21.44 27.51 -8.02
N HIS A 565 -21.21 28.83 -7.95
CA HIS A 565 -21.77 29.79 -8.90
C HIS A 565 -21.42 29.44 -10.35
N ASN A 566 -20.16 29.06 -10.60
CA ASN A 566 -19.73 28.61 -11.93
C ASN A 566 -20.38 27.29 -12.36
N GLN A 567 -20.68 26.37 -11.44
CA GLN A 567 -21.44 25.13 -11.77
C GLN A 567 -22.89 25.46 -12.17
N LYS A 568 -23.58 26.31 -11.40
CA LYS A 568 -24.93 26.81 -11.72
C LYS A 568 -24.96 27.54 -13.07
N ARG A 569 -23.92 28.34 -13.36
CA ARG A 569 -23.71 29.01 -14.65
C ARG A 569 -23.52 28.01 -15.78
N THR A 570 -22.72 26.96 -15.57
CA THR A 570 -22.47 25.90 -16.57
C THR A 570 -23.73 25.08 -16.85
N PHE A 571 -24.53 24.76 -15.82
CA PHE A 571 -25.85 24.14 -15.96
C PHE A 571 -26.81 24.99 -16.79
N ARG A 572 -26.88 26.30 -16.51
CA ARG A 572 -27.70 27.25 -17.26
C ARG A 572 -27.39 27.22 -18.76
N TYR A 573 -26.14 26.99 -19.16
CA TYR A 573 -25.76 26.93 -20.58
C TYR A 573 -25.77 25.52 -21.19
N GLY A 574 -26.31 24.52 -20.48
CA GLY A 574 -26.45 23.15 -20.99
C GLY A 574 -25.12 22.40 -21.14
N ARG A 575 -24.05 22.84 -20.48
CA ARG A 575 -22.70 22.26 -20.60
C ARG A 575 -22.31 21.36 -19.42
N LEU A 576 -23.20 21.22 -18.43
CA LEU A 576 -22.99 20.37 -17.25
C LEU A 576 -23.53 18.97 -17.55
N LYS A 577 -22.75 17.90 -17.30
CA LYS A 577 -23.19 16.52 -17.56
C LYS A 577 -24.21 16.04 -16.54
N ASP A 578 -25.01 15.04 -16.92
CA ASP A 578 -26.09 14.49 -16.08
C ASP A 578 -25.59 13.94 -14.74
N GLU A 579 -24.40 13.32 -14.73
CA GLU A 579 -23.75 12.84 -13.50
C GLU A 579 -23.47 13.99 -12.50
N GLN A 580 -22.96 15.12 -12.98
CA GLN A 580 -22.71 16.32 -12.16
C GLN A 580 -24.01 16.96 -11.67
N ILE A 581 -25.04 16.96 -12.51
CA ILE A 581 -26.37 17.47 -12.17
C ILE A 581 -26.97 16.64 -11.03
N ASN A 582 -26.85 15.31 -11.11
CA ASN A 582 -27.37 14.39 -10.10
C ASN A 582 -26.70 14.59 -8.75
N GLU A 583 -25.37 14.72 -8.71
CA GLU A 583 -24.63 14.96 -7.46
C GLU A 583 -24.98 16.31 -6.82
N LEU A 584 -25.17 17.39 -7.61
CA LEU A 584 -25.59 18.69 -7.06
C LEU A 584 -27.04 18.63 -6.54
N LYS A 585 -27.95 17.95 -7.24
CA LYS A 585 -29.35 17.77 -6.80
C LYS A 585 -29.45 16.97 -5.50
N LYS A 586 -28.62 15.94 -5.30
CA LYS A 586 -28.56 15.17 -4.04
C LYS A 586 -28.23 16.04 -2.83
N LEU A 587 -27.55 17.16 -3.02
CA LEU A 587 -27.22 18.12 -1.96
C LEU A 587 -28.26 19.24 -1.81
N ASN A 588 -29.45 19.10 -2.40
CA ASN A 588 -30.50 20.13 -2.41
C ASN A 588 -30.07 21.49 -2.98
N ILE A 589 -29.07 21.53 -3.86
CA ILE A 589 -28.59 22.76 -4.49
C ILE A 589 -29.60 23.22 -5.56
N LYS A 590 -30.07 24.47 -5.46
CA LYS A 590 -31.02 25.04 -6.42
C LYS A 590 -30.33 25.41 -7.73
N LEU A 591 -30.61 24.64 -8.79
CA LEU A 591 -30.07 24.88 -10.13
C LEU A 591 -30.97 25.84 -10.94
N PRO A 592 -30.41 26.84 -11.65
CA PRO A 592 -31.19 27.83 -12.40
C PRO A 592 -31.76 27.26 -13.72
N ALA A 593 -32.85 27.85 -14.25
CA ALA A 593 -33.40 27.45 -15.55
C ALA A 593 -32.36 27.53 -16.70
N ARG A 594 -32.43 26.58 -17.65
CA ARG A 594 -31.52 26.51 -18.81
C ARG A 594 -31.82 27.65 -19.82
N SER A 595 -30.77 28.36 -20.24
CA SER A 595 -30.82 29.48 -21.18
C SER A 595 -30.84 28.99 -22.62
N LYS A 596 -31.82 29.47 -23.41
CA LYS A 596 -31.94 29.21 -24.84
C LYS A 596 -31.28 30.39 -25.61
N LYS A 597 -30.15 30.18 -26.30
CA LYS A 597 -29.65 30.93 -27.52
C LYS A 597 -28.75 32.21 -27.51
N ARG A 598 -28.34 32.92 -26.45
CA ARG A 598 -27.85 34.35 -26.62
C ARG A 598 -26.35 34.73 -26.67
N LYS A 599 -25.36 33.81 -26.62
CA LYS A 599 -24.13 34.13 -25.87
C LYS A 599 -22.83 34.69 -26.49
N LYS A 600 -22.65 34.86 -27.80
CA LYS A 600 -21.33 35.29 -28.34
C LYS A 600 -21.14 36.80 -28.57
N TRP A 601 -22.22 37.57 -28.67
CA TRP A 601 -22.15 39.01 -28.94
C TRP A 601 -21.90 39.79 -27.65
N ASP A 602 -22.76 39.59 -26.65
CA ASP A 602 -22.71 40.31 -25.37
C ASP A 602 -21.39 40.05 -24.63
N GLU A 603 -20.83 38.83 -24.71
CA GLU A 603 -19.56 38.47 -24.07
C GLU A 603 -18.35 39.22 -24.67
N TYR A 604 -18.34 39.55 -25.97
CA TYR A 604 -17.23 40.31 -26.55
C TYR A 604 -17.39 41.82 -26.39
N ILE A 605 -18.62 42.32 -26.35
CA ILE A 605 -18.89 43.72 -26.05
C ILE A 605 -18.42 44.07 -24.64
N GLU A 606 -18.77 43.24 -23.63
CA GLU A 606 -18.36 43.45 -22.24
C GLU A 606 -16.83 43.45 -22.08
N ILE A 607 -16.11 42.58 -22.80
CA ILE A 607 -14.64 42.55 -22.73
C ILE A 607 -14.01 43.77 -23.42
N ILE A 608 -14.59 44.25 -24.52
CA ILE A 608 -14.08 45.45 -25.20
C ILE A 608 -14.36 46.70 -24.38
N GLU A 609 -15.52 46.80 -23.71
CA GLU A 609 -15.83 47.88 -22.76
C GLU A 609 -14.77 47.95 -21.66
N LEU A 610 -14.46 46.83 -21.01
CA LEU A 610 -13.40 46.76 -19.99
C LEU A 610 -12.02 47.12 -20.54
N PHE A 611 -11.69 46.69 -21.76
CA PHE A 611 -10.44 47.09 -22.41
C PHE A 611 -10.38 48.60 -22.67
N ARG A 612 -11.50 49.24 -23.02
CA ARG A 612 -11.59 50.69 -23.21
C ARG A 612 -11.47 51.45 -21.89
N GLU A 613 -12.01 50.93 -20.81
CA GLU A 613 -11.83 51.51 -19.46
C GLU A 613 -10.36 51.49 -19.03
N GLU A 614 -9.64 50.40 -19.29
CA GLU A 614 -8.26 50.22 -18.81
C GLU A 614 -7.20 50.84 -19.74
N TYR A 615 -7.41 50.79 -21.06
CA TYR A 615 -6.40 51.18 -22.06
C TYR A 615 -6.83 52.34 -22.97
N GLY A 616 -8.03 52.91 -22.76
CA GLY A 616 -8.54 54.03 -23.53
C GLY A 616 -8.71 53.72 -25.02
N THR A 617 -8.24 54.63 -25.88
CA THR A 617 -8.38 54.52 -27.35
C THR A 617 -7.35 53.61 -28.01
N LYS A 618 -6.46 52.94 -27.24
CA LYS A 618 -5.44 52.03 -27.79
C LYS A 618 -6.05 50.93 -28.66
N GLU A 619 -5.43 50.55 -29.77
CA GLU A 619 -6.00 49.50 -30.62
C GLU A 619 -5.93 48.13 -29.95
N ILE A 620 -6.99 47.32 -30.11
CA ILE A 620 -6.95 45.91 -29.70
C ILE A 620 -6.09 45.17 -30.70
N THR A 621 -4.92 44.70 -30.27
CA THR A 621 -3.99 43.94 -31.12
C THR A 621 -4.16 42.43 -30.90
N PRO A 622 -3.73 41.57 -31.84
CA PRO A 622 -3.80 40.11 -31.65
C PRO A 622 -2.92 39.61 -30.50
N GLU A 623 -1.90 40.38 -30.08
CA GLU A 623 -1.08 40.12 -28.89
C GLU A 623 -1.85 40.32 -27.59
N PHE A 624 -2.85 41.21 -27.59
CA PHE A 624 -3.74 41.41 -26.45
C PHE A 624 -4.73 40.25 -26.29
N ASP A 625 -5.55 40.01 -27.33
CA ASP A 625 -6.41 38.82 -27.40
C ASP A 625 -6.73 38.48 -28.86
N LYS A 626 -6.21 37.33 -29.31
CA LYS A 626 -6.35 36.88 -30.69
C LYS A 626 -7.79 36.60 -31.10
N GLU A 627 -8.64 36.09 -30.21
CA GLU A 627 -10.02 35.73 -30.55
C GLU A 627 -10.89 36.99 -30.67
N ILE A 628 -10.69 37.96 -29.78
CA ILE A 628 -11.36 39.27 -29.82
C ILE A 628 -10.89 40.09 -31.02
N TYR A 629 -9.58 40.11 -31.30
CA TYR A 629 -9.02 40.77 -32.47
C TYR A 629 -9.63 40.25 -33.78
N ILE A 630 -9.71 38.93 -33.93
CA ILE A 630 -10.34 38.29 -35.11
C ILE A 630 -11.82 38.66 -35.17
N TRP A 631 -12.51 38.64 -34.02
CA TRP A 631 -13.94 38.96 -33.96
C TRP A 631 -14.24 40.42 -34.28
N VAL A 632 -13.44 41.37 -33.78
CA VAL A 632 -13.51 42.80 -34.09
C VAL A 632 -13.29 43.05 -35.58
N ASN A 633 -12.27 42.42 -36.18
CA ASN A 633 -12.02 42.55 -37.61
C ASN A 633 -13.15 41.95 -38.46
N GLN A 634 -13.74 40.84 -38.01
CA GLN A 634 -14.93 40.29 -38.65
C GLN A 634 -16.12 41.26 -38.57
N GLN A 635 -16.31 41.98 -37.45
CA GLN A 635 -17.38 42.98 -37.36
C GLN A 635 -17.10 44.19 -38.26
N LYS A 636 -15.85 44.68 -38.32
CA LYS A 636 -15.43 45.75 -39.26
C LYS A 636 -15.71 45.34 -40.72
N ALA A 637 -15.41 44.10 -41.09
CA ALA A 637 -15.70 43.57 -42.44
C ALA A 637 -17.23 43.48 -42.70
N ASN A 638 -17.99 42.98 -41.73
CA ASN A 638 -19.45 42.89 -41.83
C ASN A 638 -20.11 44.28 -41.94
N TYR A 639 -19.53 45.31 -41.30
CA TYR A 639 -20.00 46.69 -41.42
C TYR A 639 -19.79 47.24 -42.84
N ARG A 640 -18.58 47.06 -43.42
CA ARG A 640 -18.29 47.46 -44.81
C ARG A 640 -19.21 46.76 -45.81
N ALA A 641 -19.58 45.52 -45.53
CA ALA A 641 -20.54 44.74 -46.31
C ALA A 641 -22.02 45.09 -46.03
N LYS A 642 -22.31 46.09 -45.17
CA LYS A 642 -23.66 46.50 -44.74
C LYS A 642 -24.53 45.35 -44.18
N ALA A 643 -23.88 44.34 -43.59
CA ALA A 643 -24.52 43.13 -43.08
C ALA A 643 -24.87 43.20 -41.57
N LEU A 644 -24.58 44.33 -40.91
CA LEU A 644 -24.88 44.54 -39.49
C LEU A 644 -26.19 45.30 -39.29
N LYS A 645 -26.93 44.91 -38.24
CA LYS A 645 -28.12 45.64 -37.78
C LYS A 645 -27.72 46.98 -37.15
N THR A 646 -28.58 47.99 -37.28
CA THR A 646 -28.34 49.37 -36.84
C THR A 646 -27.89 49.47 -35.38
N GLU A 647 -28.58 48.79 -34.46
CA GLU A 647 -28.25 48.75 -33.02
C GLU A 647 -26.83 48.25 -32.74
N LYS A 648 -26.32 47.32 -33.57
CA LYS A 648 -24.97 46.78 -33.43
C LYS A 648 -23.92 47.72 -34.00
N VAL A 649 -24.26 48.47 -35.04
CA VAL A 649 -23.38 49.50 -35.60
C VAL A 649 -23.19 50.63 -34.61
N GLU A 650 -24.28 51.11 -33.99
CA GLU A 650 -24.23 52.15 -32.97
C GLU A 650 -23.35 51.74 -31.78
N LYS A 651 -23.53 50.51 -31.27
CA LYS A 651 -22.70 50.01 -30.16
C LYS A 651 -21.23 49.86 -30.54
N LEU A 652 -20.89 49.49 -31.78
CA LEU A 652 -19.49 49.41 -32.22
C LEU A 652 -18.85 50.80 -32.45
N LYS A 653 -19.65 51.81 -32.81
CA LYS A 653 -19.21 53.21 -32.89
C LYS A 653 -18.94 53.78 -31.50
N GLU A 654 -19.83 53.53 -30.53
CA GLU A 654 -19.65 53.92 -29.12
C GLU A 654 -18.33 53.40 -28.54
N LEU A 655 -17.94 52.18 -28.90
CA LEU A 655 -16.69 51.55 -28.42
C LEU A 655 -15.44 51.96 -29.22
N GLY A 656 -15.56 52.89 -30.17
CA GLY A 656 -14.46 53.35 -31.00
C GLY A 656 -13.83 52.24 -31.85
N ILE A 657 -14.62 51.23 -32.25
CA ILE A 657 -14.15 50.12 -33.09
C ILE A 657 -14.32 50.46 -34.57
N ILE A 658 -15.32 51.27 -34.90
CA ILE A 658 -15.66 51.71 -36.25
C ILE A 658 -15.81 53.23 -36.21
N GLU A 659 -15.30 53.93 -37.23
CA GLU A 659 -15.36 55.39 -37.31
C GLU A 659 -16.81 55.90 -37.41
N SER A 660 -17.08 57.01 -36.72
CA SER A 660 -18.28 57.82 -36.93
C SER A 660 -18.05 58.70 -38.16
N GLU A 661 -18.89 58.52 -39.20
CA GLU A 661 -18.99 59.48 -40.31
C GLU A 661 -19.26 60.90 -39.84
#